data_AF-A0A8H6F0P8-F1
#
_entry.id   AF-A0A8H6F0P8-F1
#
_cell.length_a   1.000
_cell.length_b   1.000
_cell.length_c   1.000
_cell.angle_alpha   90.00
_cell.angle_beta   90.00
_cell.angle_gamma   90.00
#
_symmetry.space_group_name_H-M   'P 1'
#
loop_
_entity.id
_entity.type
_entity.pdbx_description
1 polymer ?
#
loop_
_entity_poly.entity_id
_entity_poly.type
_entity_poly.pdbx_seq_one_letter_code
_entity_poly.pdbx_strand_id
1 'polypeptide(L)'
;MTRQSLLTPTKTDYSDAHGNSEGAQQYKEKWIKIKHQRDENGNLKYPWDFEVVHGFFVQSDMSTDDFGFNHTFQNMGRKKSWEDIKAELIQLNNEAPDNVQYKLIFLARHGHSTQTQIVELEGLHLWHEKNCKLTGNDQFTWAPDSELTEIGLEQAKENREFWKSELLLGAPIPSKFHTSPLQRACSTLVITWHDLKPVETRPIVCEKLREKIGKNLSDKRSTRSEIHEKFGDTYGFITDGLEEEDIYFTETRETMPEQSLRLNGYLQDLFEQDCKSGKVDKKSAVDNIFISTTSHSGTIRSVINVVNLKLIIGSILISQAQAIWPFDSSGSSSSSDSSPSETGSSGGTFPFDLFGSGSSLTQSSSAQASSTKSTSDSASSTDSSLFSSSNSGSSWYQTFLDGDSGDQKTDYAPFNLTCPSKKTFIRTASELSQQEKDYIHKRQETTNKNLIDFLSKRANLSDFDAKSFINDNAPNHNITIGLSFSGGGYRAMLAGAGQILGLDGRYEDANKHGLGGLLDSSTYVVGLSGGNWLVGSLALNDWLSVGDIVNGKSTIWQLQDSILNPSGMRIDKTIAYYYGLAQAVQAKEDAGFQTSVTDTWGRALSYQFFEEDDSGTGGANITWSSIRNLSSFQDHSMPYPIVVANGRTPGTYIINENSTIFEISPYELGSWDPSLKSFSDIQYLGSSVNNGNPNNTDICVNNFDNAGFIMGTSSSLFNQILLQLDNYSINSIIKMILEKVLTDVSDEEYDIAVYEPNPFFGADSAGIKSITTNDTLICRGVDVIFAFDNSADTNSSWPNGTSIQETYKRQFSKQGKGTPFPFAPDYKTFLDKNMGDKPVFFGCNSSDLEDLVAWHENDKINVTDVPLVVYTSNTRMSYNSNFSTFKLSYSDQEKFGAIRNGFETVTRNNLTDDENWSTCVGCAIIRRQQERLGEEQSDECKKCFQEYCWTGGFKDAASVSSVSGISGLAAKTHTSGGSSSTGSSSSSKKKNGGDLVNGGVPSSIFLVFNSLLGLIIAYL
;
A
#
# COMPACT_ATOMS: atom_id res chain seq x y z
N MET A 1 19.17 -2.84 -4.64
CA MET A 1 18.09 -1.94 -4.18
C MET A 1 17.28 -1.49 -5.39
N THR A 2 16.03 -1.90 -5.55
CA THR A 2 15.11 -1.20 -6.47
C THR A 2 14.87 0.16 -5.86
N ARG A 3 15.33 1.20 -6.57
CA ARG A 3 15.15 2.59 -6.16
C ARG A 3 13.65 2.88 -6.09
N GLN A 4 13.20 3.56 -5.04
CA GLN A 4 11.89 4.21 -5.04
C GLN A 4 11.81 5.13 -6.27
N SER A 5 10.74 5.03 -7.05
CA SER A 5 10.54 5.85 -8.25
C SER A 5 10.70 7.32 -7.91
N LEU A 6 11.75 7.95 -8.46
CA LEU A 6 12.06 9.35 -8.24
C LEU A 6 11.06 10.27 -8.97
N LEU A 7 10.22 9.70 -9.84
CA LEU A 7 9.21 10.38 -10.63
C LEU A 7 7.87 10.58 -9.91
N THR A 8 7.74 10.06 -8.68
CA THR A 8 6.58 10.25 -7.81
C THR A 8 6.30 11.74 -7.56
N PRO A 9 5.07 12.26 -7.80
CA PRO A 9 4.73 13.66 -7.52
C PRO A 9 4.90 14.03 -6.04
N THR A 10 5.45 15.23 -5.76
CA THR A 10 5.55 15.74 -4.40
C THR A 10 4.36 16.63 -4.02
N LYS A 11 4.14 16.82 -2.72
CA LYS A 11 3.16 17.81 -2.20
C LYS A 11 3.50 19.25 -2.60
N THR A 12 4.77 19.54 -2.87
CA THR A 12 5.21 20.83 -3.44
C THR A 12 4.69 20.97 -4.87
N ASP A 13 4.85 19.93 -5.69
CA ASP A 13 4.35 19.92 -7.08
C ASP A 13 2.83 20.07 -7.13
N TYR A 14 2.13 19.38 -6.21
CA TYR A 14 0.68 19.57 -6.00
C TYR A 14 0.30 21.02 -5.76
N SER A 15 0.97 21.65 -4.80
CA SER A 15 0.74 23.05 -4.44
C SER A 15 1.08 24.01 -5.58
N ASP A 16 2.14 23.72 -6.33
CA ASP A 16 2.63 24.55 -7.43
C ASP A 16 1.72 24.51 -8.65
N ALA A 17 1.08 23.38 -8.96
CA ALA A 17 0.12 23.28 -10.05
C ALA A 17 -1.26 23.82 -9.66
N HIS A 18 -1.87 23.36 -8.56
CA HIS A 18 -3.23 23.80 -8.16
C HIS A 18 -3.29 25.24 -7.62
N GLY A 19 -2.15 25.85 -7.30
CA GLY A 19 -2.08 27.24 -6.85
C GLY A 19 -2.56 28.27 -7.89
N ASN A 20 -3.09 29.39 -7.40
CA ASN A 20 -3.47 30.58 -8.18
C ASN A 20 -4.56 30.36 -9.26
N SER A 21 -5.72 29.87 -8.82
CA SER A 21 -6.94 29.79 -9.64
C SER A 21 -7.44 31.16 -10.13
N GLU A 22 -7.24 32.23 -9.35
CA GLU A 22 -7.59 33.60 -9.76
C GLU A 22 -6.86 34.02 -11.04
N GLY A 23 -5.56 33.68 -11.17
CA GLY A 23 -4.78 33.93 -12.37
C GLY A 23 -5.31 33.20 -13.62
N ALA A 24 -5.96 32.03 -13.47
CA ALA A 24 -6.56 31.31 -14.59
C ALA A 24 -7.82 32.04 -15.09
N GLN A 25 -8.62 32.60 -14.19
CA GLN A 25 -9.75 33.46 -14.53
C GLN A 25 -9.29 34.78 -15.18
N GLN A 26 -8.27 35.43 -14.61
CA GLN A 26 -7.67 36.64 -15.19
C GLN A 26 -7.06 36.39 -16.59
N TYR A 27 -6.50 35.20 -16.86
CA TYR A 27 -6.07 34.80 -18.21
C TYR A 27 -7.27 34.76 -19.17
N LYS A 28 -8.35 34.04 -18.82
CA LYS A 28 -9.57 33.94 -19.65
C LYS A 28 -10.16 35.31 -19.98
N GLU A 29 -10.19 36.21 -18.99
CA GLU A 29 -10.67 37.59 -19.18
C GLU A 29 -9.73 38.48 -20.02
N LYS A 30 -8.41 38.23 -20.02
CA LYS A 30 -7.49 38.86 -20.98
C LYS A 30 -7.69 38.27 -22.37
N TRP A 31 -7.78 36.94 -22.50
CA TRP A 31 -7.91 36.24 -23.78
C TRP A 31 -9.14 36.68 -24.58
N ILE A 32 -10.32 36.72 -23.96
CA ILE A 32 -11.58 37.17 -24.59
C ILE A 32 -11.45 38.58 -25.20
N LYS A 33 -10.66 39.47 -24.58
CA LYS A 33 -10.45 40.85 -25.03
C LYS A 33 -9.43 40.97 -26.17
N ILE A 34 -8.53 39.99 -26.35
CA ILE A 34 -7.44 40.09 -27.33
C ILE A 34 -7.51 39.09 -28.49
N LYS A 35 -8.28 37.99 -28.40
CA LYS A 35 -8.22 36.94 -29.44
C LYS A 35 -8.68 37.36 -30.83
N HIS A 36 -9.47 38.44 -30.91
CA HIS A 36 -9.89 39.06 -32.17
C HIS A 36 -8.99 40.24 -32.62
N GLN A 37 -7.85 40.48 -31.95
CA GLN A 37 -6.88 41.49 -32.39
C GLN A 37 -6.29 41.12 -33.74
N ARG A 38 -6.03 42.14 -34.55
CA ARG A 38 -5.41 42.00 -35.86
C ARG A 38 -4.04 42.69 -35.90
N ASP A 39 -3.16 42.20 -36.75
CA ASP A 39 -1.87 42.81 -37.04
C ASP A 39 -2.01 44.03 -37.99
N GLU A 40 -0.90 44.66 -38.34
CA GLU A 40 -0.86 45.81 -39.26
C GLU A 40 -1.30 45.46 -40.70
N ASN A 41 -1.29 44.17 -41.05
CA ASN A 41 -1.73 43.64 -42.34
C ASN A 41 -3.23 43.25 -42.34
N GLY A 42 -3.90 43.30 -41.18
CA GLY A 42 -5.29 42.90 -41.01
C GLY A 42 -5.52 41.40 -40.74
N ASN A 43 -4.47 40.59 -40.60
CA ASN A 43 -4.54 39.18 -40.21
C ASN A 43 -4.88 39.06 -38.71
N LEU A 44 -5.43 37.94 -38.26
CA LEU A 44 -5.58 37.69 -36.81
C LEU A 44 -4.20 37.52 -36.18
N LYS A 45 -3.96 38.21 -35.06
CA LYS A 45 -2.72 38.10 -34.27
C LYS A 45 -2.59 36.74 -33.57
N TYR A 46 -3.73 36.08 -33.36
CA TYR A 46 -3.84 34.74 -32.81
C TYR A 46 -4.84 33.96 -33.70
N PRO A 47 -4.37 33.30 -34.77
CA PRO A 47 -5.27 32.59 -35.69
C PRO A 47 -5.90 31.33 -35.10
N TRP A 48 -5.41 30.78 -33.99
CA TRP A 48 -5.90 29.53 -33.39
C TRP A 48 -6.63 29.73 -32.05
N ASP A 49 -7.81 29.11 -31.91
CA ASP A 49 -8.36 28.69 -30.61
C ASP A 49 -7.97 27.22 -30.33
N PHE A 50 -7.83 26.84 -29.05
CA PHE A 50 -7.37 25.50 -28.61
C PHE A 50 -8.35 24.82 -27.67
N GLU A 51 -8.52 23.50 -27.80
CA GLU A 51 -9.39 22.65 -26.98
C GLU A 51 -8.75 21.26 -26.77
N VAL A 52 -9.17 20.52 -25.74
CA VAL A 52 -8.68 19.16 -25.46
C VAL A 52 -9.61 18.10 -26.04
N VAL A 53 -9.03 17.10 -26.70
CA VAL A 53 -9.76 15.88 -27.08
C VAL A 53 -9.78 14.91 -25.90
N HIS A 54 -10.98 14.45 -25.54
CA HIS A 54 -11.18 13.52 -24.43
C HIS A 54 -11.15 12.05 -24.88
N GLY A 55 -10.93 11.13 -23.93
CA GLY A 55 -11.16 9.70 -24.14
C GLY A 55 -9.95 8.86 -24.59
N PHE A 56 -8.79 9.49 -24.82
CA PHE A 56 -7.53 8.77 -25.08
C PHE A 56 -6.65 8.63 -23.82
N PHE A 57 -6.75 9.59 -22.89
CA PHE A 57 -5.91 9.72 -21.70
C PHE A 57 -6.76 10.06 -20.47
N VAL A 58 -6.50 9.45 -19.32
CA VAL A 58 -7.19 9.77 -18.05
C VAL A 58 -6.87 11.18 -17.56
N GLN A 59 -5.75 11.77 -18.00
CA GLN A 59 -5.42 13.19 -17.79
C GLN A 59 -6.33 14.15 -18.59
N SER A 60 -7.35 13.63 -19.29
CA SER A 60 -8.45 14.42 -19.86
C SER A 60 -9.75 14.36 -19.05
N ASP A 61 -9.86 13.48 -18.04
CA ASP A 61 -11.11 13.25 -17.32
C ASP A 61 -11.30 14.19 -16.12
N MET A 62 -12.55 14.52 -15.81
CA MET A 62 -12.91 15.29 -14.61
C MET A 62 -12.90 14.48 -13.30
N SER A 63 -12.63 13.17 -13.37
CA SER A 63 -12.70 12.18 -12.27
C SER A 63 -11.34 11.61 -11.85
N THR A 64 -10.25 11.97 -12.54
CA THR A 64 -8.90 11.48 -12.23
C THR A 64 -8.35 12.18 -10.99
N ASP A 65 -7.80 11.40 -10.05
CA ASP A 65 -7.06 11.92 -8.90
C ASP A 65 -5.68 12.42 -9.35
N ASP A 66 -5.52 13.74 -9.36
CA ASP A 66 -4.31 14.46 -9.75
C ASP A 66 -3.19 14.45 -8.70
N PHE A 67 -3.47 14.03 -7.46
CA PHE A 67 -2.47 13.79 -6.43
C PHE A 67 -1.95 12.34 -6.46
N GLY A 68 -2.82 11.39 -6.82
CA GLY A 68 -2.50 9.96 -6.94
C GLY A 68 -1.92 9.52 -8.31
N PHE A 69 -1.96 10.37 -9.34
CA PHE A 69 -1.51 10.00 -10.69
C PHE A 69 0.03 9.92 -10.80
N ASN A 70 0.56 8.74 -11.13
CA ASN A 70 1.95 8.58 -11.56
C ASN A 70 1.99 7.88 -12.92
N HIS A 71 2.53 8.57 -13.93
CA HIS A 71 2.55 8.13 -15.33
C HIS A 71 3.35 6.84 -15.55
N THR A 72 4.38 6.56 -14.74
CA THR A 72 5.21 5.34 -14.88
C THR A 72 4.50 4.07 -14.39
N PHE A 73 3.56 4.20 -13.46
CA PHE A 73 2.82 3.07 -12.87
C PHE A 73 1.40 2.93 -13.43
N GLN A 74 0.94 3.86 -14.27
CA GLN A 74 -0.42 3.91 -14.81
C GLN A 74 -0.43 3.96 -16.35
N ASN A 75 0.55 3.32 -17.01
CA ASN A 75 0.65 3.18 -18.47
C ASN A 75 0.51 4.52 -19.23
N MET A 76 1.26 5.54 -18.80
CA MET A 76 1.13 6.93 -19.29
C MET A 76 -0.26 7.57 -19.12
N GLY A 77 -1.17 6.93 -18.39
CA GLY A 77 -2.59 7.30 -18.29
C GLY A 77 -3.41 6.95 -19.54
N ARG A 78 -2.92 6.07 -20.42
CA ARG A 78 -3.61 5.68 -21.65
C ARG A 78 -4.92 4.94 -21.38
N LYS A 79 -5.93 5.24 -22.20
CA LYS A 79 -7.23 4.53 -22.26
C LYS A 79 -7.36 3.55 -23.44
N LYS A 80 -6.32 3.47 -24.28
CA LYS A 80 -6.29 2.80 -25.58
C LYS A 80 -4.87 2.26 -25.83
N SER A 81 -4.71 1.31 -26.75
CA SER A 81 -3.37 0.88 -27.17
C SER A 81 -2.65 2.02 -27.89
N TRP A 82 -1.31 1.99 -27.96
CA TRP A 82 -0.61 2.98 -28.78
C TRP A 82 -0.95 2.87 -30.27
N GLU A 83 -1.31 1.69 -30.75
CA GLU A 83 -1.75 1.49 -32.13
C GLU A 83 -3.06 2.25 -32.40
N ASP A 84 -4.08 2.09 -31.54
CA ASP A 84 -5.33 2.85 -31.62
C ASP A 84 -5.09 4.36 -31.53
N ILE A 85 -4.27 4.81 -30.55
CA ILE A 85 -3.97 6.23 -30.35
C ILE A 85 -3.32 6.83 -31.61
N LYS A 86 -2.39 6.11 -32.25
CA LYS A 86 -1.77 6.53 -33.51
C LYS A 86 -2.78 6.51 -34.65
N ALA A 87 -3.52 5.41 -34.84
CA ALA A 87 -4.47 5.26 -35.93
C ALA A 87 -5.55 6.34 -35.91
N GLU A 88 -6.15 6.59 -34.74
CA GLU A 88 -7.23 7.56 -34.57
C GLU A 88 -6.73 9.01 -34.68
N LEU A 89 -5.53 9.35 -34.18
CA LEU A 89 -4.94 10.68 -34.39
C LEU A 89 -4.54 10.94 -35.85
N ILE A 90 -4.12 9.90 -36.58
CA ILE A 90 -3.86 9.97 -38.03
C ILE A 90 -5.18 10.13 -38.79
N GLN A 91 -6.22 9.37 -38.44
CA GLN A 91 -7.55 9.50 -39.02
C GLN A 91 -8.14 10.89 -38.79
N LEU A 92 -8.15 11.38 -37.55
CA LEU A 92 -8.64 12.71 -37.17
C LEU A 92 -7.97 13.83 -37.97
N ASN A 93 -6.65 13.77 -38.21
CA ASN A 93 -5.98 14.78 -39.03
C ASN A 93 -6.32 14.68 -40.53
N ASN A 94 -6.44 13.46 -41.07
CA ASN A 94 -6.82 13.22 -42.47
C ASN A 94 -8.27 13.62 -42.77
N GLU A 95 -9.20 13.38 -41.86
CA GLU A 95 -10.64 13.68 -42.01
C GLU A 95 -11.00 15.12 -41.59
N ALA A 96 -10.15 15.79 -40.81
CA ALA A 96 -10.37 17.16 -40.37
C ALA A 96 -10.54 18.15 -41.55
N PRO A 97 -11.36 19.21 -41.40
CA PRO A 97 -11.30 20.39 -42.25
C PRO A 97 -9.89 20.99 -42.35
N ASP A 98 -9.61 21.76 -43.40
CA ASP A 98 -8.29 22.35 -43.65
C ASP A 98 -7.97 23.57 -42.74
N ASN A 99 -8.86 23.84 -41.80
CA ASN A 99 -8.73 24.83 -40.71
C ASN A 99 -8.72 24.15 -39.33
N VAL A 100 -8.48 22.83 -39.27
CA VAL A 100 -8.44 22.03 -38.03
C VAL A 100 -7.25 21.07 -38.06
N GLN A 101 -6.57 20.94 -36.92
CA GLN A 101 -5.45 20.01 -36.70
C GLN A 101 -5.50 19.43 -35.28
N TYR A 102 -5.01 18.20 -35.12
CA TYR A 102 -4.90 17.49 -33.84
C TYR A 102 -3.43 17.13 -33.54
N LYS A 103 -2.96 17.41 -32.31
CA LYS A 103 -1.62 17.05 -31.83
C LYS A 103 -1.67 16.35 -30.47
N LEU A 104 -0.71 15.47 -30.24
CA LEU A 104 -0.40 14.88 -28.94
C LEU A 104 0.87 15.54 -28.38
N ILE A 105 0.73 16.30 -27.30
CA ILE A 105 1.83 17.05 -26.69
C ILE A 105 2.21 16.41 -25.35
N PHE A 106 3.44 15.89 -25.29
CA PHE A 106 4.07 15.36 -24.08
C PHE A 106 4.74 16.51 -23.33
N LEU A 107 4.16 16.92 -22.21
CA LEU A 107 4.61 18.02 -21.36
C LEU A 107 5.45 17.46 -20.20
N ALA A 108 6.78 17.46 -20.38
CA ALA A 108 7.73 17.04 -19.36
C ALA A 108 8.20 18.24 -18.51
N ARG A 109 8.22 18.09 -17.19
CA ARG A 109 8.95 18.98 -16.28
C ARG A 109 10.44 18.60 -16.32
N HIS A 110 11.34 19.57 -16.13
CA HIS A 110 12.73 19.27 -15.80
C HIS A 110 12.85 18.46 -14.50
N GLY A 111 13.89 17.64 -14.39
CA GLY A 111 14.24 16.96 -13.14
C GLY A 111 14.64 17.93 -12.02
N HIS A 112 14.77 17.40 -10.81
CA HIS A 112 15.16 18.12 -9.61
C HIS A 112 16.50 18.87 -9.79
N SER A 113 16.46 20.20 -9.64
CA SER A 113 17.58 21.12 -9.86
C SER A 113 18.13 21.69 -8.55
N THR A 114 19.29 22.35 -8.58
CA THR A 114 19.84 23.01 -7.38
C THR A 114 18.89 24.11 -6.85
N GLN A 115 18.12 24.75 -7.73
CA GLN A 115 17.00 25.63 -7.34
C GLN A 115 15.95 24.87 -6.52
N THR A 116 15.58 23.67 -6.96
CA THR A 116 14.58 22.81 -6.30
C THR A 116 15.10 22.37 -4.91
N GLN A 117 16.35 21.93 -4.84
CA GLN A 117 17.02 21.49 -3.61
C GLN A 117 16.96 22.55 -2.50
N ILE A 118 17.15 23.82 -2.84
CA ILE A 118 17.15 24.92 -1.86
C ILE A 118 15.73 25.32 -1.45
N VAL A 119 14.73 25.14 -2.33
CA VAL A 119 13.30 25.27 -1.95
C VAL A 119 12.87 24.16 -1.00
N GLU A 120 13.42 22.94 -1.15
CA GLU A 120 13.18 21.82 -0.23
C GLU A 120 13.92 21.99 1.11
N LEU A 121 15.18 22.40 1.10
CA LEU A 121 16.02 22.56 2.31
C LEU A 121 15.68 23.80 3.16
N GLU A 122 15.48 24.97 2.54
CA GLU A 122 15.22 26.24 3.25
C GLU A 122 13.74 26.67 3.20
N GLY A 123 12.91 25.99 2.40
CA GLY A 123 11.48 26.26 2.30
C GLY A 123 11.11 27.44 1.39
N LEU A 124 9.92 27.37 0.80
CA LEU A 124 9.39 28.36 -0.14
C LEU A 124 9.24 29.79 0.44
N HIS A 125 9.24 29.94 1.77
CA HIS A 125 9.26 31.26 2.43
C HIS A 125 10.63 31.95 2.26
N LEU A 126 11.72 31.30 2.71
CA LEU A 126 13.07 31.84 2.57
C LEU A 126 13.49 31.96 1.10
N TRP A 127 12.94 31.10 0.23
CA TRP A 127 13.05 31.29 -1.22
C TRP A 127 12.54 32.66 -1.68
N HIS A 128 11.27 32.99 -1.40
CA HIS A 128 10.66 34.26 -1.84
C HIS A 128 11.18 35.50 -1.12
N GLU A 129 11.60 35.39 0.14
CA GLU A 129 12.15 36.49 0.92
C GLU A 129 13.59 36.81 0.52
N LYS A 130 14.43 35.78 0.36
CA LYS A 130 15.89 35.89 0.28
C LYS A 130 16.47 35.18 -0.95
N ASN A 131 16.36 33.85 -1.03
CA ASN A 131 17.24 33.06 -1.89
C ASN A 131 16.99 33.25 -3.39
N CYS A 132 15.78 33.62 -3.80
CA CYS A 132 15.47 34.02 -5.19
C CYS A 132 16.26 35.25 -5.69
N LYS A 133 16.90 36.01 -4.79
CA LYS A 133 17.73 37.21 -5.10
C LYS A 133 19.24 36.91 -5.03
N LEU A 134 19.64 35.66 -4.82
CA LEU A 134 21.03 35.24 -4.67
C LEU A 134 21.43 34.31 -5.82
N THR A 135 22.73 34.28 -6.14
CA THR A 135 23.33 33.32 -7.08
C THR A 135 23.54 31.95 -6.44
N GLY A 136 23.80 31.92 -5.13
CA GLY A 136 24.11 30.72 -4.38
C GLY A 136 24.35 30.99 -2.89
N ASN A 137 24.88 29.97 -2.22
CA ASN A 137 25.54 30.04 -0.91
C ASN A 137 26.90 29.33 -0.99
N ASP A 138 27.60 29.17 0.13
CA ASP A 138 28.96 28.57 0.17
C ASP A 138 29.02 27.08 -0.26
N GLN A 139 27.88 26.43 -0.51
CA GLN A 139 27.76 25.01 -0.88
C GLN A 139 27.07 24.79 -2.24
N PHE A 140 26.19 25.69 -2.67
CA PHE A 140 25.29 25.48 -3.81
C PHE A 140 25.13 26.74 -4.66
N THR A 141 25.16 26.59 -5.99
CA THR A 141 24.85 27.65 -6.96
C THR A 141 23.53 27.32 -7.67
N TRP A 142 22.57 28.24 -7.68
CA TRP A 142 21.24 28.04 -8.25
C TRP A 142 20.79 29.18 -9.19
N ALA A 143 21.65 30.17 -9.45
CA ALA A 143 21.40 31.21 -10.42
C ALA A 143 22.71 31.75 -11.05
N PRO A 144 22.69 32.29 -12.29
CA PRO A 144 21.50 32.65 -13.08
C PRO A 144 20.66 31.45 -13.51
N ASP A 145 21.30 30.37 -13.98
CA ASP A 145 20.60 29.16 -14.42
C ASP A 145 21.10 27.95 -13.63
N SER A 146 20.20 27.19 -13.01
CA SER A 146 20.57 26.05 -12.18
C SER A 146 20.62 24.75 -12.98
N GLU A 147 21.66 23.96 -12.78
CA GLU A 147 21.76 22.58 -13.26
C GLU A 147 20.77 21.62 -12.57
N LEU A 148 20.67 20.41 -13.13
CA LEU A 148 20.10 19.25 -12.44
C LEU A 148 21.04 18.80 -11.31
N THR A 149 20.49 18.36 -10.18
CA THR A 149 21.27 17.60 -9.18
C THR A 149 21.33 16.13 -9.59
N GLU A 150 22.11 15.31 -8.87
CA GLU A 150 22.13 13.86 -9.06
C GLU A 150 20.72 13.25 -9.08
N ILE A 151 19.81 13.69 -8.20
CA ILE A 151 18.40 13.25 -8.19
C ILE A 151 17.70 13.59 -9.52
N GLY A 152 17.92 14.79 -10.07
CA GLY A 152 17.32 15.21 -11.34
C GLY A 152 17.90 14.51 -12.57
N LEU A 153 19.20 14.20 -12.57
CA LEU A 153 19.83 13.36 -13.59
C LEU A 153 19.20 11.96 -13.59
N GLU A 154 18.98 11.39 -12.41
CA GLU A 154 18.46 10.04 -12.24
C GLU A 154 16.95 9.95 -12.52
N GLN A 155 16.15 10.97 -12.17
CA GLN A 155 14.77 11.13 -12.64
C GLN A 155 14.69 11.12 -14.18
N ALA A 156 15.58 11.85 -14.85
CA ALA A 156 15.59 11.90 -16.31
C ALA A 156 15.99 10.56 -16.94
N LYS A 157 16.86 9.76 -16.29
CA LYS A 157 17.16 8.37 -16.66
C LYS A 157 15.98 7.42 -16.41
N GLU A 158 15.27 7.56 -15.29
CA GLU A 158 14.08 6.76 -14.98
C GLU A 158 12.99 6.99 -16.04
N ASN A 159 12.79 8.25 -16.46
CA ASN A 159 11.89 8.58 -17.58
C ASN A 159 12.35 7.98 -18.91
N ARG A 160 13.66 7.87 -19.17
CA ARG A 160 14.21 7.22 -20.38
C ARG A 160 13.89 5.71 -20.39
N GLU A 161 14.12 5.01 -19.28
CA GLU A 161 13.82 3.57 -19.23
C GLU A 161 12.30 3.31 -19.29
N PHE A 162 11.46 4.19 -18.71
CA PHE A 162 10.02 4.14 -18.90
C PHE A 162 9.56 4.43 -20.34
N TRP A 163 10.21 5.39 -21.03
CA TRP A 163 9.97 5.60 -22.46
C TRP A 163 10.35 4.38 -23.30
N LYS A 164 11.38 3.61 -22.93
CA LYS A 164 11.70 2.33 -23.59
C LYS A 164 10.57 1.31 -23.44
N SER A 165 9.99 1.14 -22.24
CA SER A 165 8.86 0.23 -22.07
C SER A 165 7.63 0.67 -22.87
N GLU A 166 7.31 1.96 -22.92
CA GLU A 166 6.19 2.45 -23.74
C GLU A 166 6.48 2.32 -25.25
N LEU A 167 7.72 2.50 -25.70
CA LEU A 167 8.15 2.23 -27.08
C LEU A 167 8.04 0.75 -27.47
N LEU A 168 8.32 -0.18 -26.55
CA LEU A 168 8.06 -1.62 -26.75
C LEU A 168 6.56 -1.93 -26.86
N LEU A 169 5.72 -1.18 -26.13
CA LEU A 169 4.26 -1.18 -26.29
C LEU A 169 3.77 -0.38 -27.51
N GLY A 170 4.67 0.00 -28.42
CA GLY A 170 4.36 0.63 -29.69
C GLY A 170 4.22 2.15 -29.66
N ALA A 171 4.70 2.85 -28.64
CA ALA A 171 4.63 4.31 -28.56
C ALA A 171 5.22 5.01 -29.80
N PRO A 172 4.66 6.16 -30.21
CA PRO A 172 5.28 7.01 -31.20
C PRO A 172 6.46 7.77 -30.57
N ILE A 173 7.62 7.72 -31.22
CA ILE A 173 8.68 8.71 -30.94
C ILE A 173 8.15 10.07 -31.44
N PRO A 174 8.20 11.15 -30.64
CA PRO A 174 7.83 12.49 -31.09
C PRO A 174 8.65 12.95 -32.30
N SER A 175 8.04 13.66 -33.24
CA SER A 175 8.70 14.18 -34.45
C SER A 175 9.24 15.61 -34.29
N LYS A 176 8.75 16.35 -33.28
CA LYS A 176 9.33 17.63 -32.85
C LYS A 176 9.66 17.60 -31.37
N PHE A 177 10.82 18.17 -31.02
CA PHE A 177 11.32 18.30 -29.65
C PHE A 177 11.57 19.76 -29.33
N HIS A 178 10.84 20.31 -28.38
CA HIS A 178 11.00 21.69 -27.94
C HIS A 178 11.43 21.72 -26.46
N THR A 179 12.29 22.67 -26.10
CA THR A 179 12.73 22.87 -24.71
C THR A 179 12.73 24.34 -24.32
N SER A 180 12.51 24.60 -23.03
CA SER A 180 12.95 25.86 -22.41
C SER A 180 14.48 26.03 -22.56
N PRO A 181 14.99 27.26 -22.76
CA PRO A 181 16.44 27.55 -22.77
C PRO A 181 17.13 27.38 -21.42
N LEU A 182 16.37 27.22 -20.33
CA LEU A 182 16.96 27.06 -19.00
C LEU A 182 17.65 25.70 -18.88
N GLN A 183 18.93 25.67 -18.50
CA GLN A 183 19.84 24.53 -18.67
C GLN A 183 19.30 23.22 -18.09
N ARG A 184 18.62 23.26 -16.93
CA ARG A 184 17.88 22.12 -16.34
C ARG A 184 16.89 21.44 -17.29
N ALA A 185 16.16 22.19 -18.11
CA ALA A 185 15.20 21.64 -19.07
C ALA A 185 15.92 21.01 -20.28
N CYS A 186 16.93 21.69 -20.83
CA CYS A 186 17.78 21.14 -21.89
C CYS A 186 18.43 19.82 -21.45
N SER A 187 19.08 19.79 -20.28
CA SER A 187 19.69 18.58 -19.71
C SER A 187 18.67 17.47 -19.47
N THR A 188 17.45 17.79 -19.01
CA THR A 188 16.39 16.77 -18.85
C THR A 188 16.00 16.16 -20.20
N LEU A 189 15.82 16.99 -21.24
CA LEU A 189 15.50 16.49 -22.59
C LEU A 189 16.62 15.59 -23.13
N VAL A 190 17.88 16.03 -23.03
CA VAL A 190 19.06 15.24 -23.45
C VAL A 190 19.07 13.87 -22.78
N ILE A 191 18.86 13.81 -21.46
CA ILE A 191 18.98 12.55 -20.70
C ILE A 191 17.78 11.63 -20.95
N THR A 192 16.55 12.17 -20.96
CA THR A 192 15.33 11.37 -21.18
C THR A 192 15.28 10.73 -22.57
N TRP A 193 15.83 11.41 -23.58
CA TRP A 193 15.71 11.00 -24.98
C TRP A 193 17.01 10.51 -25.63
N HIS A 194 18.06 10.29 -24.83
CA HIS A 194 19.45 10.12 -25.28
C HIS A 194 19.66 9.08 -26.40
N ASP A 195 19.08 7.89 -26.26
CA ASP A 195 19.12 6.79 -27.24
C ASP A 195 17.77 6.56 -27.95
N LEU A 196 16.76 7.39 -27.65
CA LEU A 196 15.37 7.20 -28.08
C LEU A 196 14.94 8.19 -29.18
N LYS A 197 15.56 9.37 -29.22
CA LYS A 197 15.33 10.37 -30.27
C LYS A 197 16.30 10.16 -31.43
N PRO A 198 15.82 10.05 -32.68
CA PRO A 198 16.68 10.02 -33.87
C PRO A 198 17.64 11.21 -33.96
N VAL A 199 18.83 11.00 -34.53
CA VAL A 199 19.94 11.97 -34.50
C VAL A 199 19.61 13.21 -35.31
N GLU A 200 18.98 13.04 -36.47
CA GLU A 200 18.53 14.08 -37.40
C GLU A 200 17.41 14.97 -36.84
N THR A 201 16.64 14.46 -35.86
CA THR A 201 15.59 15.23 -35.19
C THR A 201 16.20 16.20 -34.18
N ARG A 202 16.56 17.41 -34.62
CA ARG A 202 17.21 18.46 -33.83
C ARG A 202 16.24 19.15 -32.85
N PRO A 203 16.47 19.14 -31.52
CA PRO A 203 15.61 19.86 -30.58
C PRO A 203 15.70 21.38 -30.71
N ILE A 204 14.57 22.08 -30.68
CA ILE A 204 14.49 23.54 -30.79
C ILE A 204 14.41 24.16 -29.40
N VAL A 205 15.31 25.10 -29.11
CA VAL A 205 15.30 25.86 -27.86
C VAL A 205 14.38 27.06 -28.03
N CYS A 206 13.31 27.14 -27.24
CA CYS A 206 12.24 28.11 -27.41
C CYS A 206 12.11 29.04 -26.20
N GLU A 207 12.41 30.33 -26.40
CA GLU A 207 12.27 31.39 -25.39
C GLU A 207 10.86 31.42 -24.75
N LYS A 208 9.81 31.11 -25.54
CA LYS A 208 8.41 31.05 -25.05
C LYS A 208 8.15 29.91 -24.05
N LEU A 209 9.02 28.90 -23.93
CA LEU A 209 8.87 27.77 -23.00
C LEU A 209 9.48 27.99 -21.60
N ARG A 210 10.07 29.15 -21.31
CA ARG A 210 10.62 29.47 -19.97
C ARG A 210 9.58 29.42 -18.86
N GLU A 211 10.01 29.13 -17.63
CA GLU A 211 9.24 29.46 -16.42
C GLU A 211 8.98 30.98 -16.34
N LYS A 212 8.23 31.45 -15.33
CA LYS A 212 7.98 32.88 -15.11
C LYS A 212 9.26 33.71 -15.16
N ILE A 213 9.26 34.71 -16.02
CA ILE A 213 10.44 35.54 -16.28
C ILE A 213 10.55 36.65 -15.22
N GLY A 214 11.79 37.04 -14.92
CA GLY A 214 12.13 38.21 -14.09
C GLY A 214 12.01 38.02 -12.58
N LYS A 215 12.54 38.99 -11.82
CA LYS A 215 12.69 39.06 -10.35
C LYS A 215 13.55 37.97 -9.70
N ASN A 216 13.31 36.69 -9.97
CA ASN A 216 14.05 35.57 -9.38
C ASN A 216 15.29 35.28 -10.24
N LEU A 217 16.50 35.42 -9.70
CA LEU A 217 17.74 35.25 -10.48
C LEU A 217 17.85 33.87 -11.16
N SER A 218 17.32 32.81 -10.54
CA SER A 218 17.31 31.40 -11.01
C SER A 218 16.57 31.16 -12.33
N ASP A 219 15.84 32.18 -12.78
CA ASP A 219 14.99 32.13 -13.97
C ASP A 219 15.56 33.05 -15.07
N LYS A 220 16.77 33.62 -14.87
CA LYS A 220 17.61 34.20 -15.94
C LYS A 220 18.33 33.07 -16.68
N ARG A 221 18.25 33.03 -18.01
CA ARG A 221 18.96 32.00 -18.79
C ARG A 221 20.43 32.36 -19.02
N SER A 222 21.21 31.34 -19.37
CA SER A 222 22.52 31.48 -19.99
C SER A 222 22.46 32.22 -21.33
N THR A 223 23.64 32.67 -21.81
CA THR A 223 23.78 33.27 -23.15
C THR A 223 23.46 32.25 -24.23
N ARG A 224 23.12 32.72 -25.44
CA ARG A 224 22.89 31.83 -26.58
C ARG A 224 24.14 31.02 -26.92
N SER A 225 25.32 31.62 -26.82
CA SER A 225 26.61 30.94 -27.04
C SER A 225 26.86 29.82 -26.03
N GLU A 226 26.65 30.05 -24.72
CA GLU A 226 26.75 29.00 -23.69
C GLU A 226 25.78 27.84 -23.95
N ILE A 227 24.54 28.15 -24.34
CA ILE A 227 23.52 27.13 -24.66
C ILE A 227 23.88 26.40 -25.97
N HIS A 228 24.50 27.07 -26.95
CA HIS A 228 24.94 26.47 -28.20
C HIS A 228 26.15 25.55 -27.98
N GLU A 229 27.18 25.99 -27.25
CA GLU A 229 28.35 25.15 -26.93
C GLU A 229 27.93 23.87 -26.17
N LYS A 230 27.08 24.03 -25.15
CA LYS A 230 26.65 22.90 -24.29
C LYS A 230 25.62 21.98 -24.94
N PHE A 231 24.72 22.48 -25.78
CA PHE A 231 23.60 21.68 -26.33
C PHE A 231 23.47 21.73 -27.86
N GLY A 232 23.86 22.83 -28.51
CA GLY A 232 23.91 22.95 -29.98
C GLY A 232 24.98 22.06 -30.59
N ASP A 233 26.24 22.30 -30.26
CA ASP A 233 27.40 21.55 -30.77
C ASP A 233 27.42 20.10 -30.28
N THR A 234 27.02 19.87 -29.03
CA THR A 234 27.13 18.53 -28.39
C THR A 234 25.91 17.62 -28.66
N TYR A 235 24.69 18.18 -28.77
CA TYR A 235 23.44 17.40 -28.90
C TYR A 235 22.56 17.84 -30.07
N GLY A 236 23.08 18.69 -30.97
CA GLY A 236 22.40 19.12 -32.18
C GLY A 236 21.24 20.09 -31.95
N PHE A 237 21.15 20.77 -30.80
CA PHE A 237 20.05 21.69 -30.53
C PHE A 237 20.07 22.90 -31.50
N ILE A 238 18.92 23.54 -31.72
CA ILE A 238 18.79 24.77 -32.52
C ILE A 238 18.54 25.93 -31.55
N THR A 239 19.48 26.88 -31.51
CA THR A 239 19.45 28.06 -30.63
C THR A 239 19.32 29.39 -31.38
N ASP A 240 19.16 29.35 -32.70
CA ASP A 240 19.10 30.54 -33.57
C ASP A 240 17.87 31.43 -33.32
N GLY A 241 16.85 30.90 -32.64
CA GLY A 241 15.67 31.66 -32.17
C GLY A 241 15.84 32.34 -30.81
N LEU A 242 17.05 32.36 -30.25
CA LEU A 242 17.37 33.09 -29.01
C LEU A 242 18.16 34.37 -29.32
N GLU A 243 17.96 35.39 -28.50
CA GLU A 243 18.88 36.54 -28.43
C GLU A 243 20.16 36.14 -27.67
N GLU A 244 21.29 36.77 -27.99
CA GLU A 244 22.58 36.41 -27.37
C GLU A 244 22.56 36.57 -25.85
N GLU A 245 22.14 37.74 -25.38
CA GLU A 245 21.88 38.04 -23.98
C GLU A 245 20.42 37.76 -23.59
N ASP A 246 20.18 37.54 -22.30
CA ASP A 246 18.82 37.42 -21.76
C ASP A 246 18.16 38.80 -21.59
N ILE A 247 17.69 39.37 -22.71
CA ILE A 247 17.01 40.67 -22.75
C ILE A 247 15.61 40.65 -22.12
N TYR A 248 15.06 39.47 -21.83
CA TYR A 248 13.71 39.32 -21.28
C TYR A 248 13.71 39.34 -19.74
N PHE A 249 14.84 39.06 -19.10
CA PHE A 249 14.97 39.12 -17.65
C PHE A 249 14.92 40.56 -17.12
N THR A 250 13.90 40.88 -16.32
CA THR A 250 13.74 42.21 -15.68
C THR A 250 13.53 42.07 -14.17
N GLU A 251 13.55 43.19 -13.43
CA GLU A 251 13.21 43.21 -12.00
C GLU A 251 11.73 42.90 -11.72
N THR A 252 10.86 42.97 -12.73
CA THR A 252 9.42 42.68 -12.61
C THR A 252 9.17 41.19 -12.82
N ARG A 253 8.38 40.57 -11.93
CA ARG A 253 7.95 39.17 -12.08
C ARG A 253 6.75 39.08 -13.02
N GLU A 254 6.86 38.27 -14.07
CA GLU A 254 5.76 37.93 -14.97
C GLU A 254 4.55 37.36 -14.21
N THR A 255 3.34 37.86 -14.48
CA THR A 255 2.12 37.31 -13.87
C THR A 255 1.68 36.03 -14.60
N MET A 256 0.94 35.16 -13.93
CA MET A 256 0.46 33.92 -14.55
C MET A 256 -0.45 34.15 -15.79
N PRO A 257 -1.27 35.21 -15.85
CA PRO A 257 -1.93 35.61 -17.10
C PRO A 257 -0.99 36.04 -18.23
N GLU A 258 0.15 36.70 -17.95
CA GLU A 258 1.16 36.97 -19.00
C GLU A 258 1.85 35.68 -19.45
N GLN A 259 2.26 34.82 -18.52
CA GLN A 259 2.85 33.51 -18.83
C GLN A 259 1.90 32.66 -19.69
N SER A 260 0.60 32.64 -19.37
CA SER A 260 -0.42 31.92 -20.14
C SER A 260 -0.66 32.55 -21.53
N LEU A 261 -0.51 33.86 -21.68
CA LEU A 261 -0.53 34.52 -22.99
C LEU A 261 0.73 34.22 -23.83
N ARG A 262 1.90 34.15 -23.19
CA ARG A 262 3.17 33.72 -23.81
C ARG A 262 3.10 32.27 -24.28
N LEU A 263 2.49 31.39 -23.49
CA LEU A 263 2.31 29.97 -23.85
C LEU A 263 1.17 29.73 -24.85
N ASN A 264 0.10 30.53 -24.85
CA ASN A 264 -0.82 30.57 -25.99
C ASN A 264 -0.03 30.91 -27.27
N GLY A 265 0.81 31.94 -27.22
CA GLY A 265 1.73 32.29 -28.30
C GLY A 265 2.76 31.22 -28.68
N TYR A 266 3.03 30.21 -27.84
CA TYR A 266 3.84 29.03 -28.23
C TYR A 266 2.98 28.02 -29.00
N LEU A 267 1.74 27.79 -28.56
CA LEU A 267 0.81 26.93 -29.29
C LEU A 267 0.42 27.53 -30.65
N GLN A 268 0.29 28.85 -30.78
CA GLN A 268 0.10 29.50 -32.09
C GLN A 268 1.23 29.07 -33.06
N ASP A 269 2.49 29.31 -32.69
CA ASP A 269 3.66 28.92 -33.50
C ASP A 269 3.68 27.40 -33.81
N LEU A 270 3.28 26.56 -32.85
CA LEU A 270 3.35 25.10 -32.95
C LEU A 270 2.38 24.52 -34.00
N PHE A 271 1.22 25.13 -34.17
CA PHE A 271 0.21 24.73 -35.15
C PHE A 271 0.35 25.51 -36.48
N GLU A 272 0.76 26.77 -36.44
CA GLU A 272 1.03 27.58 -37.64
C GLU A 272 2.13 26.98 -38.54
N GLN A 273 3.14 26.33 -37.93
CA GLN A 273 4.22 25.64 -38.63
C GLN A 273 3.78 24.61 -39.67
N ASP A 274 2.57 24.05 -39.52
CA ASP A 274 2.06 23.00 -40.42
C ASP A 274 1.06 23.56 -41.44
N CYS A 275 0.92 24.88 -41.52
CA CYS A 275 0.06 25.56 -42.49
C CYS A 275 0.83 26.07 -43.72
N LYS A 276 0.18 25.99 -44.89
CA LYS A 276 0.68 26.50 -46.17
C LYS A 276 -0.44 27.27 -46.86
N SER A 277 -0.16 28.49 -47.30
CA SER A 277 -1.16 29.39 -47.89
C SER A 277 -2.40 29.64 -47.00
N GLY A 278 -2.24 29.65 -45.68
CA GLY A 278 -3.31 29.88 -44.70
C GLY A 278 -4.22 28.67 -44.45
N LYS A 279 -3.76 27.45 -44.73
CA LYS A 279 -4.51 26.19 -44.58
C LYS A 279 -3.61 25.07 -44.09
N VAL A 280 -4.17 24.15 -43.30
CA VAL A 280 -3.46 22.99 -42.72
C VAL A 280 -3.03 22.04 -43.83
N ASP A 281 -1.72 21.90 -44.04
CA ASP A 281 -1.17 20.92 -44.95
C ASP A 281 -1.25 19.53 -44.29
N LYS A 282 -2.07 18.64 -44.85
CA LYS A 282 -2.39 17.37 -44.16
C LYS A 282 -1.21 16.41 -44.06
N LYS A 283 -0.15 16.58 -44.87
CA LYS A 283 1.11 15.85 -44.66
C LYS A 283 1.81 16.38 -43.43
N SER A 284 2.14 17.67 -43.40
CA SER A 284 2.81 18.31 -42.27
C SER A 284 2.02 18.14 -40.97
N ALA A 285 0.69 18.10 -41.02
CA ALA A 285 -0.16 17.83 -39.86
C ALA A 285 -0.03 16.40 -39.30
N VAL A 286 0.04 15.38 -40.17
CA VAL A 286 0.23 13.97 -39.78
C VAL A 286 1.68 13.71 -39.34
N ASP A 287 2.65 14.29 -40.04
CA ASP A 287 4.07 14.17 -39.72
C ASP A 287 4.39 14.80 -38.35
N ASN A 288 3.66 15.86 -37.96
CA ASN A 288 3.86 16.61 -36.72
C ASN A 288 2.73 16.42 -35.69
N ILE A 289 2.16 15.20 -35.59
CA ILE A 289 1.20 14.86 -34.52
C ILE A 289 1.88 14.86 -33.15
N PHE A 290 3.04 14.21 -33.02
CA PHE A 290 3.65 13.85 -31.73
C PHE A 290 4.74 14.85 -31.34
N ILE A 291 4.52 15.60 -30.27
CA ILE A 291 5.38 16.72 -29.85
C ILE A 291 5.93 16.49 -28.44
N SER A 292 7.25 16.46 -28.28
CA SER A 292 7.92 16.46 -26.98
C SER A 292 8.21 17.89 -26.54
N THR A 293 7.84 18.27 -25.32
CA THR A 293 8.02 19.63 -24.77
C THR A 293 8.55 19.56 -23.34
N THR A 294 9.84 19.86 -23.16
CA THR A 294 10.49 19.87 -21.83
C THR A 294 10.58 21.28 -21.25
N SER A 295 10.00 21.48 -20.07
CA SER A 295 9.81 22.80 -19.47
C SER A 295 9.65 22.72 -17.93
N HIS A 296 8.74 23.51 -17.34
CA HIS A 296 8.64 23.80 -15.91
C HIS A 296 7.17 23.74 -15.42
N SER A 297 6.95 23.51 -14.13
CA SER A 297 5.60 23.33 -13.56
C SER A 297 4.65 24.52 -13.80
N GLY A 298 5.15 25.76 -13.71
CA GLY A 298 4.34 26.95 -14.01
C GLY A 298 4.02 27.09 -15.49
N THR A 299 4.92 26.66 -16.38
CA THR A 299 4.68 26.58 -17.83
C THR A 299 3.62 25.54 -18.17
N ILE A 300 3.69 24.35 -17.58
CA ILE A 300 2.73 23.26 -17.83
C ILE A 300 1.32 23.67 -17.37
N ARG A 301 1.18 24.27 -16.17
CA ARG A 301 -0.08 24.91 -15.74
C ARG A 301 -0.57 25.95 -16.74
N SER A 302 0.33 26.75 -17.28
CA SER A 302 -0.03 27.82 -18.23
C SER A 302 -0.56 27.24 -19.54
N VAL A 303 0.00 26.12 -20.04
CA VAL A 303 -0.55 25.39 -21.19
C VAL A 303 -1.94 24.81 -20.87
N ILE A 304 -2.11 24.18 -19.70
CA ILE A 304 -3.40 23.65 -19.22
C ILE A 304 -4.49 24.74 -19.18
N ASN A 305 -4.16 25.95 -18.71
CA ASN A 305 -5.07 27.10 -18.71
C ASN A 305 -5.47 27.56 -20.13
N VAL A 306 -4.56 27.45 -21.10
CA VAL A 306 -4.81 27.82 -22.51
C VAL A 306 -5.76 26.84 -23.18
N VAL A 307 -5.56 25.53 -22.99
CA VAL A 307 -6.42 24.47 -23.56
C VAL A 307 -7.68 24.20 -22.72
N ASN A 308 -7.93 25.00 -21.69
CA ASN A 308 -9.13 24.96 -20.82
C ASN A 308 -9.36 23.64 -20.05
N LEU A 309 -8.28 22.88 -19.79
CA LEU A 309 -8.31 21.65 -18.99
C LEU A 309 -8.33 21.95 -17.47
N LYS A 310 -8.84 21.04 -16.64
CA LYS A 310 -8.53 21.02 -15.20
C LYS A 310 -7.05 20.64 -15.00
N LEU A 311 -6.41 21.21 -13.98
CA LEU A 311 -5.04 20.84 -13.61
C LEU A 311 -4.96 19.38 -13.18
N ILE A 312 -3.96 18.66 -13.69
CA ILE A 312 -3.57 17.29 -13.33
C ILE A 312 -2.03 17.26 -13.27
N ILE A 313 -1.44 16.33 -12.51
CA ILE A 313 0.00 16.31 -12.18
C ILE A 313 0.60 14.92 -12.41
N GLY A 314 1.83 14.90 -12.88
CA GLY A 314 2.62 13.73 -13.26
C GLY A 314 3.72 14.20 -14.22
N SER A 315 4.93 13.68 -14.14
CA SER A 315 6.06 14.23 -14.92
C SER A 315 6.12 13.58 -16.31
N ILE A 316 5.60 14.27 -17.33
CA ILE A 316 5.01 13.73 -18.59
C ILE A 316 3.48 13.74 -18.42
N LEU A 317 2.93 14.95 -18.45
CA LEU A 317 1.51 15.17 -18.70
C LEU A 317 1.24 15.07 -20.19
N ILE A 318 0.20 14.35 -20.58
CA ILE A 318 -0.11 14.10 -21.98
C ILE A 318 -1.38 14.85 -22.33
N SER A 319 -1.21 16.03 -22.93
CA SER A 319 -2.31 16.84 -23.41
C SER A 319 -2.53 16.60 -24.90
N GLN A 320 -3.67 16.04 -25.25
CA GLN A 320 -4.17 16.15 -26.62
C GLN A 320 -4.72 17.56 -26.84
N ALA A 321 -4.29 18.22 -27.91
CA ALA A 321 -4.76 19.53 -28.29
C ALA A 321 -5.33 19.46 -29.72
N GLN A 322 -6.62 19.78 -29.85
CA GLN A 322 -7.20 20.21 -31.11
C GLN A 322 -7.00 21.72 -31.22
N ALA A 323 -6.58 22.19 -32.39
CA ALA A 323 -6.59 23.60 -32.73
C ALA A 323 -7.61 23.85 -33.85
N ILE A 324 -8.36 24.95 -33.72
CA ILE A 324 -9.36 25.38 -34.71
C ILE A 324 -9.00 26.80 -35.16
N TRP A 325 -8.66 26.91 -36.44
CA TRP A 325 -8.53 28.16 -37.17
C TRP A 325 -9.93 28.60 -37.63
N PRO A 326 -10.34 29.88 -37.50
CA PRO A 326 -11.67 30.33 -37.91
C PRO A 326 -11.79 30.49 -39.44
N PHE A 327 -12.19 29.39 -40.09
CA PHE A 327 -12.87 29.24 -41.40
C PHE A 327 -12.09 29.05 -42.74
N ASP A 328 -12.73 28.22 -43.58
CA ASP A 328 -12.65 28.02 -45.05
C ASP A 328 -11.47 27.31 -45.75
N SER A 329 -11.41 25.98 -45.53
CA SER A 329 -11.27 24.88 -46.52
C SER A 329 -10.50 25.09 -47.84
N SER A 330 -9.49 24.26 -48.12
CA SER A 330 -9.22 23.63 -49.43
C SER A 330 -7.98 22.68 -49.45
N GLY A 331 -8.13 21.47 -48.92
CA GLY A 331 -7.53 20.22 -49.40
C GLY A 331 -6.07 19.83 -49.06
N SER A 332 -5.94 18.57 -48.60
CA SER A 332 -4.87 17.59 -48.94
C SER A 332 -3.46 17.78 -48.35
N SER A 333 -2.59 16.77 -48.27
CA SER A 333 -2.81 15.30 -48.11
C SER A 333 -1.56 14.64 -47.52
N SER A 334 -1.74 13.67 -46.60
CA SER A 334 -0.91 12.46 -46.40
C SER A 334 0.60 12.56 -46.06
N SER A 335 0.90 12.16 -44.82
CA SER A 335 1.77 11.00 -44.46
C SER A 335 3.30 11.04 -44.57
N SER A 336 3.92 10.69 -43.43
CA SER A 336 4.80 9.55 -43.13
C SER A 336 6.33 9.75 -43.10
N ASP A 337 6.85 9.58 -41.89
CA ASP A 337 7.81 8.53 -41.45
C ASP A 337 9.32 8.79 -41.24
N SER A 338 9.76 8.19 -40.11
CA SER A 338 11.08 7.60 -39.77
C SER A 338 12.38 8.43 -39.86
N SER A 339 13.01 8.66 -38.69
CA SER A 339 14.12 7.85 -38.10
C SER A 339 15.26 7.35 -39.04
N PRO A 340 16.53 7.15 -38.58
CA PRO A 340 16.84 6.58 -37.26
C PRO A 340 18.19 6.88 -36.54
N SER A 341 18.27 6.39 -35.29
CA SER A 341 19.40 5.71 -34.61
C SER A 341 20.79 6.37 -34.40
N GLU A 342 21.21 6.32 -33.12
CA GLU A 342 22.55 5.88 -32.63
C GLU A 342 23.84 6.69 -32.98
N THR A 343 24.97 6.62 -32.26
CA THR A 343 25.36 5.88 -31.02
C THR A 343 26.00 6.85 -29.98
N GLY A 344 26.18 6.40 -28.72
CA GLY A 344 27.05 7.07 -27.72
C GLY A 344 28.55 6.83 -27.98
N SER A 345 29.51 6.91 -27.04
CA SER A 345 29.53 7.20 -25.59
C SER A 345 31.03 7.29 -25.15
N SER A 346 31.30 7.66 -23.88
CA SER A 346 32.61 7.62 -23.19
C SER A 346 33.69 8.65 -23.62
N GLY A 347 34.66 9.03 -22.77
CA GLY A 347 34.82 8.72 -21.34
C GLY A 347 36.21 9.06 -20.75
N GLY A 348 36.34 9.00 -19.42
CA GLY A 348 37.54 9.36 -18.63
C GLY A 348 37.15 10.30 -17.47
N THR A 349 37.77 10.33 -16.28
CA THR A 349 39.01 9.73 -15.72
C THR A 349 38.78 9.41 -14.21
N PHE A 350 39.31 8.35 -13.58
CA PHE A 350 40.69 8.15 -13.05
C PHE A 350 41.17 9.25 -12.04
N PRO A 351 42.02 8.96 -11.01
CA PRO A 351 41.86 8.00 -9.89
C PRO A 351 42.45 8.50 -8.51
N PHE A 352 42.59 7.58 -7.52
CA PHE A 352 43.35 7.63 -6.24
C PHE A 352 42.77 8.39 -5.01
N ASP A 353 43.09 8.10 -3.74
CA ASP A 353 43.43 6.84 -2.98
C ASP A 353 43.70 7.15 -1.47
N LEU A 354 44.02 6.13 -0.67
CA LEU A 354 44.67 6.14 0.68
C LEU A 354 43.83 6.67 1.86
N PHE A 355 43.88 6.11 3.09
CA PHE A 355 44.66 5.00 3.69
C PHE A 355 43.68 3.94 4.27
N GLY A 356 44.01 2.69 4.62
CA GLY A 356 45.27 2.08 5.06
C GLY A 356 45.37 2.08 6.60
N SER A 357 45.70 1.00 7.33
CA SER A 357 46.07 -0.39 6.98
C SER A 357 45.73 -1.33 8.16
N GLY A 358 45.37 -2.61 7.96
CA GLY A 358 46.33 -3.75 7.97
C GLY A 358 46.15 -4.61 9.23
N SER A 359 46.73 -5.80 9.41
CA SER A 359 47.45 -6.74 8.52
C SER A 359 47.96 -7.92 9.38
N SER A 360 48.05 -9.20 8.98
CA SER A 360 47.62 -9.96 7.78
C SER A 360 48.00 -11.46 7.97
N LEU A 361 47.89 -12.29 6.90
CA LEU A 361 48.57 -13.59 6.61
C LEU A 361 47.69 -14.86 6.75
N THR A 362 47.65 -15.87 5.86
CA THR A 362 47.89 -16.13 4.41
C THR A 362 48.05 -17.67 4.26
N GLN A 363 47.86 -18.23 3.05
CA GLN A 363 48.28 -19.58 2.61
C GLN A 363 47.58 -20.81 3.24
N SER A 364 47.55 -22.01 2.61
CA SER A 364 47.48 -22.38 1.18
C SER A 364 47.23 -23.90 1.00
N SER A 365 46.53 -24.28 -0.08
CA SER A 365 46.68 -25.54 -0.87
C SER A 365 46.64 -26.94 -0.22
N SER A 366 45.69 -27.76 -0.71
CA SER A 366 45.80 -29.18 -1.12
C SER A 366 46.20 -30.31 -0.14
N ALA A 367 45.37 -31.37 -0.09
CA ALA A 367 45.79 -32.79 -0.04
C ALA A 367 44.63 -33.74 -0.45
N GLN A 368 44.95 -34.98 -0.87
CA GLN A 368 43.99 -36.06 -1.17
C GLN A 368 44.26 -37.30 -0.28
N ALA A 369 43.21 -38.02 0.13
CA ALA A 369 43.14 -39.49 0.36
C ALA A 369 41.72 -39.84 0.85
N SER A 370 40.92 -40.79 0.32
CA SER A 370 41.13 -42.20 -0.05
C SER A 370 41.49 -43.11 1.15
N SER A 371 40.58 -43.78 1.88
CA SER A 371 39.51 -44.75 1.54
C SER A 371 39.94 -46.24 1.59
N THR A 372 39.45 -46.99 2.59
CA THR A 372 39.10 -48.43 2.56
C THR A 372 38.16 -48.69 3.76
N LYS A 373 37.01 -49.41 3.72
CA LYS A 373 36.50 -50.64 3.05
C LYS A 373 36.93 -51.98 3.66
N SER A 374 36.03 -52.58 4.44
CA SER A 374 35.55 -53.98 4.36
C SER A 374 34.19 -54.05 5.12
N THR A 375 33.03 -54.56 4.65
CA THR A 375 32.57 -55.64 3.74
C THR A 375 32.23 -56.96 4.42
N SER A 376 30.92 -57.19 4.60
CA SER A 376 30.21 -58.43 4.29
C SER A 376 28.73 -58.06 3.99
N ASP A 377 28.05 -58.47 2.92
CA ASP A 377 27.87 -59.78 2.25
C ASP A 377 26.72 -60.61 2.87
N SER A 378 25.80 -61.23 2.11
CA SER A 378 25.62 -61.21 0.63
C SER A 378 24.29 -61.82 0.15
N ALA A 379 23.80 -61.33 -1.01
CA ALA A 379 23.15 -62.07 -2.12
C ALA A 379 21.88 -62.94 -1.82
N SER A 380 21.17 -63.55 -2.78
CA SER A 380 21.33 -63.75 -4.25
C SER A 380 19.91 -64.06 -4.86
N SER A 381 19.63 -64.23 -6.16
CA SER A 381 20.25 -64.00 -7.49
C SER A 381 19.14 -64.24 -8.56
N THR A 382 19.14 -63.64 -9.75
CA THR A 382 19.57 -64.19 -11.07
C THR A 382 18.82 -63.41 -12.17
N ASP A 383 19.29 -63.19 -13.41
CA ASP A 383 20.61 -63.29 -14.04
C ASP A 383 20.71 -62.27 -15.22
N SER A 384 21.89 -62.19 -15.83
CA SER A 384 22.42 -61.41 -16.97
C SER A 384 21.58 -61.35 -18.28
N SER A 385 21.89 -60.52 -19.31
CA SER A 385 23.21 -60.00 -19.72
C SER A 385 23.20 -58.75 -20.65
N LEU A 386 24.29 -57.95 -20.54
CA LEU A 386 25.03 -57.21 -21.60
C LEU A 386 24.27 -56.29 -22.61
N PHE A 387 24.53 -54.97 -22.58
CA PHE A 387 25.63 -54.34 -23.36
C PHE A 387 25.88 -52.84 -23.05
N SER A 388 27.10 -52.39 -23.41
CA SER A 388 27.57 -51.00 -23.66
C SER A 388 27.06 -49.83 -22.81
N SER A 389 28.00 -49.20 -22.10
CA SER A 389 27.91 -47.78 -21.74
C SER A 389 27.86 -46.89 -23.00
N SER A 390 26.92 -45.96 -23.04
CA SER A 390 27.05 -44.74 -23.85
C SER A 390 26.53 -43.56 -23.03
N ASN A 391 27.22 -42.42 -23.11
CA ASN A 391 26.94 -41.25 -22.29
C ASN A 391 25.96 -40.33 -23.02
N SER A 392 24.73 -40.23 -22.54
CA SER A 392 23.75 -39.26 -23.03
C SER A 392 22.94 -38.69 -21.88
N GLY A 393 23.32 -37.49 -21.44
CA GLY A 393 22.45 -36.67 -20.60
C GLY A 393 21.39 -36.02 -21.50
N SER A 394 20.20 -36.62 -21.59
CA SER A 394 18.99 -35.89 -21.96
C SER A 394 18.54 -35.05 -20.77
N SER A 395 18.23 -33.78 -21.01
CA SER A 395 18.06 -32.80 -19.92
C SER A 395 16.61 -32.75 -19.43
N TRP A 396 16.43 -32.54 -18.12
CA TRP A 396 15.17 -32.12 -17.50
C TRP A 396 14.63 -30.82 -18.11
N TYR A 397 15.52 -30.00 -18.68
CA TYR A 397 15.18 -28.82 -19.49
C TYR A 397 14.31 -29.15 -20.71
N GLN A 398 14.33 -30.39 -21.20
CA GLN A 398 13.51 -30.80 -22.35
C GLN A 398 12.07 -31.14 -21.94
N THR A 399 11.87 -31.74 -20.75
CA THR A 399 10.54 -31.90 -20.15
C THR A 399 9.83 -30.57 -19.91
N PHE A 400 10.60 -29.50 -19.63
CA PHE A 400 10.11 -28.11 -19.56
C PHE A 400 9.65 -27.52 -20.91
N LEU A 401 10.04 -28.13 -22.05
CA LEU A 401 9.60 -27.72 -23.39
C LEU A 401 8.53 -28.64 -24.00
N ASP A 402 8.52 -29.92 -23.61
CA ASP A 402 7.70 -30.95 -24.26
C ASP A 402 6.27 -31.10 -23.66
N GLY A 403 5.97 -30.44 -22.54
CA GLY A 403 4.59 -30.18 -22.07
C GLY A 403 3.73 -31.41 -21.75
N ASP A 404 4.27 -32.37 -20.99
CA ASP A 404 3.58 -33.64 -20.72
C ASP A 404 2.40 -33.49 -19.73
N SER A 405 1.18 -33.61 -20.25
CA SER A 405 -0.09 -33.51 -19.52
C SER A 405 -0.43 -34.82 -18.81
N GLY A 406 0.37 -35.17 -17.79
CA GLY A 406 0.11 -36.31 -16.92
C GLY A 406 -1.13 -36.11 -16.04
N ASP A 407 -2.10 -37.02 -16.14
CA ASP A 407 -3.40 -36.99 -15.44
C ASP A 407 -3.26 -37.31 -13.93
N GLN A 408 -2.49 -36.48 -13.21
CA GLN A 408 -2.41 -36.45 -11.75
C GLN A 408 -3.20 -35.26 -11.22
N LYS A 409 -4.31 -35.57 -10.55
CA LYS A 409 -5.12 -34.62 -9.80
C LYS A 409 -4.26 -33.97 -8.70
N THR A 410 -3.86 -32.70 -8.88
CA THR A 410 -2.97 -32.03 -7.92
C THR A 410 -3.72 -31.61 -6.66
N ASP A 411 -2.99 -31.54 -5.54
CA ASP A 411 -3.54 -31.28 -4.21
C ASP A 411 -4.10 -29.86 -4.01
N TYR A 412 -3.72 -28.88 -4.85
CA TYR A 412 -4.19 -27.49 -4.76
C TYR A 412 -5.43 -27.21 -5.62
N ALA A 413 -5.72 -28.06 -6.60
CA ALA A 413 -6.84 -27.84 -7.53
C ALA A 413 -8.19 -27.91 -6.79
N PRO A 414 -9.08 -26.89 -6.92
CA PRO A 414 -10.45 -27.01 -6.46
C PRO A 414 -11.18 -28.10 -7.26
N PHE A 415 -12.08 -28.85 -6.62
CA PHE A 415 -12.74 -29.97 -7.29
C PHE A 415 -14.24 -30.08 -7.01
N ASN A 416 -14.95 -30.59 -8.01
CA ASN A 416 -16.39 -30.83 -7.95
C ASN A 416 -16.72 -32.08 -7.09
N LEU A 417 -17.76 -31.94 -6.27
CA LEU A 417 -18.41 -33.00 -5.49
C LEU A 417 -19.93 -32.87 -5.54
N THR A 418 -20.65 -33.85 -4.98
CA THR A 418 -22.11 -33.74 -4.80
C THR A 418 -22.46 -32.78 -3.67
N CYS A 419 -23.28 -31.76 -3.94
CA CYS A 419 -23.71 -30.80 -2.93
C CYS A 419 -24.39 -31.47 -1.71
N PRO A 420 -24.21 -30.95 -0.47
CA PRO A 420 -24.99 -31.38 0.68
C PRO A 420 -26.49 -31.12 0.44
N SER A 421 -27.35 -32.00 0.97
CA SER A 421 -28.77 -32.06 0.66
C SER A 421 -29.54 -30.77 0.99
N LYS A 422 -29.74 -29.93 -0.05
CA LYS A 422 -30.50 -28.67 -0.08
C LYS A 422 -30.30 -27.77 1.15
N LYS A 423 -29.06 -27.33 1.34
CA LYS A 423 -28.74 -26.13 2.13
C LYS A 423 -28.60 -24.91 1.22
N THR A 424 -28.88 -23.73 1.77
CA THR A 424 -28.23 -22.50 1.31
C THR A 424 -26.83 -22.44 1.91
N PHE A 425 -25.84 -22.02 1.14
CA PHE A 425 -24.50 -21.73 1.65
C PHE A 425 -24.41 -20.33 2.25
N ILE A 426 -25.30 -19.40 1.86
CA ILE A 426 -25.35 -18.04 2.40
C ILE A 426 -26.29 -17.94 3.60
N ARG A 427 -25.91 -17.12 4.57
CA ARG A 427 -26.76 -16.56 5.64
C ARG A 427 -26.61 -15.04 5.72
N THR A 428 -27.61 -14.35 6.24
CA THR A 428 -27.50 -12.93 6.61
C THR A 428 -26.66 -12.77 7.87
N ALA A 429 -25.89 -11.68 7.94
CA ALA A 429 -25.12 -11.26 9.11
C ALA A 429 -26.01 -10.57 10.16
N SER A 430 -26.97 -11.32 10.71
CA SER A 430 -27.88 -10.86 11.78
C SER A 430 -27.46 -11.34 13.18
N GLU A 431 -26.71 -12.45 13.26
CA GLU A 431 -26.20 -13.06 14.48
C GLU A 431 -25.03 -14.01 14.15
N LEU A 432 -24.30 -14.51 15.14
CA LEU A 432 -23.27 -15.55 14.96
C LEU A 432 -23.90 -16.85 14.41
N SER A 433 -23.14 -17.60 13.59
CA SER A 433 -23.57 -18.93 13.12
C SER A 433 -23.74 -19.90 14.30
N GLN A 434 -24.60 -20.92 14.12
CA GLN A 434 -24.79 -21.93 15.16
C GLN A 434 -23.49 -22.69 15.43
N GLN A 435 -22.69 -22.93 14.40
CA GLN A 435 -21.40 -23.61 14.50
C GLN A 435 -20.37 -22.81 15.32
N GLU A 436 -20.34 -21.48 15.19
CA GLU A 436 -19.53 -20.64 16.08
C GLU A 436 -20.09 -20.67 17.51
N LYS A 437 -21.40 -20.46 17.71
CA LYS A 437 -22.05 -20.51 19.04
C LYS A 437 -21.78 -21.83 19.78
N ASP A 438 -21.91 -22.96 19.10
CA ASP A 438 -21.67 -24.29 19.66
C ASP A 438 -20.19 -24.46 20.07
N TYR A 439 -19.26 -24.01 19.21
CA TYR A 439 -17.83 -24.02 19.50
C TYR A 439 -17.47 -23.14 20.69
N ILE A 440 -17.99 -21.91 20.75
CA ILE A 440 -17.73 -20.96 21.85
C ILE A 440 -18.32 -21.49 23.16
N HIS A 441 -19.55 -22.01 23.17
CA HIS A 441 -20.13 -22.65 24.36
C HIS A 441 -19.25 -23.82 24.85
N LYS A 442 -18.75 -24.66 23.94
CA LYS A 442 -17.88 -25.79 24.31
C LYS A 442 -16.51 -25.33 24.80
N ARG A 443 -15.92 -24.32 24.15
CA ARG A 443 -14.67 -23.69 24.59
C ARG A 443 -14.80 -23.03 25.96
N GLN A 444 -15.97 -22.47 26.31
CA GLN A 444 -16.21 -21.84 27.62
C GLN A 444 -16.07 -22.82 28.80
N GLU A 445 -16.27 -24.14 28.59
CA GLU A 445 -15.96 -25.18 29.60
C GLU A 445 -14.44 -25.23 29.93
N THR A 446 -13.59 -24.89 28.96
CA THR A 446 -12.13 -24.81 29.10
C THR A 446 -11.67 -23.42 29.55
N THR A 447 -12.13 -22.34 28.91
CA THR A 447 -11.65 -20.98 29.23
C THR A 447 -12.07 -20.55 30.63
N ASN A 448 -13.29 -20.87 31.10
CA ASN A 448 -13.70 -20.55 32.47
C ASN A 448 -12.79 -21.20 33.51
N LYS A 449 -12.44 -22.48 33.31
CA LYS A 449 -11.52 -23.22 34.19
C LYS A 449 -10.14 -22.57 34.23
N ASN A 450 -9.59 -22.24 33.05
CA ASN A 450 -8.26 -21.64 32.93
C ASN A 450 -8.26 -20.20 33.48
N LEU A 451 -9.35 -19.45 33.31
CA LEU A 451 -9.51 -18.10 33.82
C LEU A 451 -9.64 -18.06 35.34
N ILE A 452 -10.35 -19.02 35.96
CA ILE A 452 -10.37 -19.19 37.42
C ILE A 452 -8.95 -19.45 37.95
N ASP A 453 -8.19 -20.32 37.27
CA ASP A 453 -6.80 -20.61 37.62
C ASP A 453 -5.89 -19.38 37.42
N PHE A 454 -6.07 -18.61 36.34
CA PHE A 454 -5.34 -17.37 36.09
C PHE A 454 -5.65 -16.31 37.16
N LEU A 455 -6.92 -16.02 37.41
CA LEU A 455 -7.33 -15.00 38.38
C LEU A 455 -6.89 -15.35 39.82
N SER A 456 -6.96 -16.63 40.21
CA SER A 456 -6.57 -17.08 41.55
C SER A 456 -5.06 -17.34 41.76
N LYS A 457 -4.28 -17.64 40.70
CA LYS A 457 -2.86 -18.04 40.83
C LYS A 457 -1.87 -17.14 40.08
N ARG A 458 -2.33 -16.31 39.14
CA ARG A 458 -1.50 -15.38 38.33
C ARG A 458 -1.80 -13.93 38.65
N ALA A 459 -3.07 -13.53 38.57
CA ALA A 459 -3.50 -12.21 39.02
C ALA A 459 -3.48 -12.09 40.54
N ASN A 460 -3.82 -13.19 41.24
CA ASN A 460 -3.84 -13.31 42.70
C ASN A 460 -4.59 -12.14 43.36
N LEU A 461 -5.81 -11.89 42.88
CA LEU A 461 -6.64 -10.78 43.33
C LEU A 461 -7.00 -10.93 44.82
N SER A 462 -6.84 -9.86 45.60
CA SER A 462 -7.08 -9.84 47.04
C SER A 462 -8.56 -9.88 47.36
N ASP A 463 -8.96 -10.71 48.34
CA ASP A 463 -10.35 -10.89 48.80
C ASP A 463 -11.38 -11.23 47.69
N PHE A 464 -10.92 -11.77 46.55
CA PHE A 464 -11.73 -12.07 45.37
C PHE A 464 -11.86 -13.59 45.13
N ASP A 465 -13.08 -14.14 45.25
CA ASP A 465 -13.35 -15.53 44.86
C ASP A 465 -13.60 -15.65 43.36
N ALA A 466 -12.51 -15.80 42.60
CA ALA A 466 -12.54 -16.03 41.17
C ALA A 466 -13.41 -17.24 40.77
N LYS A 467 -13.53 -18.27 41.62
CA LYS A 467 -14.32 -19.46 41.29
C LYS A 467 -15.81 -19.14 41.32
N SER A 468 -16.30 -18.52 42.39
CA SER A 468 -17.71 -18.15 42.49
C SER A 468 -18.05 -17.06 41.47
N PHE A 469 -17.20 -16.03 41.33
CA PHE A 469 -17.39 -14.94 40.36
C PHE A 469 -17.57 -15.43 38.91
N ILE A 470 -16.81 -16.44 38.47
CA ILE A 470 -16.97 -17.01 37.12
C ILE A 470 -18.17 -17.98 37.05
N ASN A 471 -18.28 -18.95 37.98
CA ASN A 471 -19.29 -20.02 37.84
C ASN A 471 -20.73 -19.55 38.12
N ASP A 472 -20.93 -18.59 39.02
CA ASP A 472 -22.27 -18.12 39.37
C ASP A 472 -22.84 -17.17 38.30
N ASN A 473 -21.96 -16.54 37.50
CA ASN A 473 -22.32 -15.67 36.38
C ASN A 473 -22.43 -16.40 35.03
N ALA A 474 -21.71 -17.50 34.85
CA ALA A 474 -21.70 -18.31 33.63
C ALA A 474 -23.09 -18.67 33.01
N PRO A 475 -24.19 -18.84 33.78
CA PRO A 475 -25.53 -19.04 33.21
C PRO A 475 -26.13 -17.81 32.50
N ASN A 476 -25.60 -16.61 32.78
CA ASN A 476 -26.06 -15.34 32.20
C ASN A 476 -25.07 -14.78 31.17
N HIS A 477 -23.78 -14.76 31.52
CA HIS A 477 -22.68 -14.29 30.66
C HIS A 477 -21.37 -14.97 31.04
N ASN A 478 -20.62 -15.45 30.05
CA ASN A 478 -19.27 -16.00 30.23
C ASN A 478 -18.24 -14.97 29.75
N ILE A 479 -17.22 -14.71 30.57
CA ILE A 479 -16.21 -13.70 30.23
C ILE A 479 -15.47 -14.12 28.95
N THR A 480 -15.57 -13.25 27.94
CA THR A 480 -15.10 -13.51 26.59
C THR A 480 -13.91 -12.60 26.29
N ILE A 481 -12.77 -13.24 26.02
CA ILE A 481 -11.47 -12.57 25.83
C ILE A 481 -11.06 -12.67 24.36
N GLY A 482 -10.79 -11.54 23.72
CA GLY A 482 -10.23 -11.47 22.37
C GLY A 482 -8.73 -11.17 22.38
N LEU A 483 -7.97 -11.85 21.51
CA LEU A 483 -6.59 -11.50 21.18
C LEU A 483 -6.53 -11.01 19.73
N SER A 484 -5.91 -9.86 19.45
CA SER A 484 -5.81 -9.32 18.08
C SER A 484 -4.39 -8.89 17.71
N PHE A 485 -3.89 -9.38 16.57
CA PHE A 485 -2.52 -9.15 16.09
C PHE A 485 -2.49 -8.35 14.78
N SER A 486 -1.78 -7.21 14.80
CA SER A 486 -1.72 -6.27 13.67
C SER A 486 -1.00 -6.79 12.42
N GLY A 487 -1.18 -6.08 11.30
CA GLY A 487 -0.35 -6.24 10.12
C GLY A 487 1.08 -5.72 10.30
N GLY A 488 1.98 -6.13 9.39
CA GLY A 488 3.40 -5.73 9.42
C GLY A 488 4.42 -6.76 8.91
N GLY A 489 3.99 -7.77 8.15
CA GLY A 489 4.88 -8.82 7.64
C GLY A 489 5.58 -9.60 8.76
N TYR A 490 6.81 -10.03 8.52
CA TYR A 490 7.57 -10.83 9.49
C TYR A 490 7.87 -10.11 10.80
N ARG A 491 7.95 -8.78 10.84
CA ARG A 491 8.03 -8.04 12.10
C ARG A 491 6.82 -8.34 12.99
N ALA A 492 5.61 -8.21 12.43
CA ALA A 492 4.38 -8.44 13.18
C ALA A 492 4.20 -9.91 13.56
N MET A 493 4.57 -10.83 12.67
CA MET A 493 4.57 -12.25 12.97
C MET A 493 5.48 -12.59 14.16
N LEU A 494 6.72 -12.09 14.17
CA LEU A 494 7.74 -12.46 15.17
C LEU A 494 7.55 -11.75 16.52
N ALA A 495 7.18 -10.46 16.52
CA ALA A 495 6.83 -9.76 17.76
C ALA A 495 5.52 -10.30 18.35
N GLY A 496 4.52 -10.58 17.50
CA GLY A 496 3.29 -11.28 17.86
C GLY A 496 3.54 -12.68 18.43
N ALA A 497 4.46 -13.45 17.84
CA ALA A 497 4.85 -14.76 18.37
C ALA A 497 5.41 -14.65 19.79
N GLY A 498 6.26 -13.65 20.05
CA GLY A 498 6.73 -13.32 21.39
C GLY A 498 5.60 -12.96 22.35
N GLN A 499 4.63 -12.16 21.89
CA GLN A 499 3.46 -11.77 22.68
C GLN A 499 2.58 -12.98 23.01
N ILE A 500 2.28 -13.87 22.06
CA ILE A 500 1.60 -15.16 22.32
C ILE A 500 2.41 -16.01 23.32
N LEU A 501 3.74 -16.12 23.14
CA LEU A 501 4.60 -16.89 24.04
C LEU A 501 4.55 -16.37 25.49
N GLY A 502 4.32 -15.07 25.70
CA GLY A 502 4.11 -14.47 27.02
C GLY A 502 2.76 -14.78 27.67
N LEU A 503 1.78 -15.26 26.90
CA LEU A 503 0.43 -15.66 27.36
C LEU A 503 0.26 -17.19 27.46
N ASP A 504 1.08 -17.96 26.75
CA ASP A 504 0.93 -19.40 26.55
C ASP A 504 1.21 -20.20 27.84
N GLY A 505 0.16 -20.80 28.42
CA GLY A 505 0.26 -21.65 29.61
C GLY A 505 1.07 -22.93 29.40
N ARG A 506 1.43 -23.28 28.16
CA ARG A 506 2.33 -24.40 27.83
C ARG A 506 3.81 -24.04 27.96
N TYR A 507 4.17 -22.76 28.01
CA TYR A 507 5.57 -22.31 28.11
C TYR A 507 5.98 -22.04 29.57
N GLU A 508 7.09 -22.62 30.02
CA GLU A 508 7.42 -22.64 31.45
C GLU A 508 7.83 -21.26 32.01
N ASP A 509 8.46 -20.39 31.21
CA ASP A 509 8.84 -19.05 31.68
C ASP A 509 7.64 -18.10 31.69
N ALA A 510 6.66 -18.24 30.78
CA ALA A 510 5.40 -17.49 30.85
C ALA A 510 4.63 -17.79 32.14
N ASN A 511 4.78 -19.01 32.67
CA ASN A 511 4.24 -19.46 33.94
C ASN A 511 5.02 -18.98 35.19
N LYS A 512 6.13 -18.26 35.02
CA LYS A 512 6.97 -17.72 36.13
C LYS A 512 7.15 -16.20 36.06
N HIS A 513 7.20 -15.67 34.85
CA HIS A 513 7.67 -14.33 34.50
C HIS A 513 6.75 -13.67 33.45
N GLY A 514 5.48 -14.08 33.39
CA GLY A 514 4.54 -13.58 32.39
C GLY A 514 3.08 -13.90 32.73
N LEU A 515 2.24 -13.93 31.70
CA LEU A 515 0.79 -14.09 31.79
C LEU A 515 0.35 -15.52 31.40
N GLY A 516 1.20 -16.52 31.65
CA GLY A 516 0.96 -17.92 31.28
C GLY A 516 -0.38 -18.45 31.82
N GLY A 517 -1.26 -18.84 30.89
CA GLY A 517 -2.65 -19.24 31.13
C GLY A 517 -3.68 -18.26 30.55
N LEU A 518 -3.28 -17.06 30.13
CA LEU A 518 -4.19 -16.12 29.48
C LEU A 518 -4.57 -16.56 28.06
N LEU A 519 -3.65 -17.18 27.32
CA LEU A 519 -3.93 -17.77 26.00
C LEU A 519 -4.98 -18.89 26.11
N ASP A 520 -4.80 -19.75 27.11
CA ASP A 520 -5.68 -20.88 27.45
C ASP A 520 -7.05 -20.42 27.98
N SER A 521 -7.12 -19.16 28.44
CA SER A 521 -8.36 -18.46 28.85
C SER A 521 -8.98 -17.65 27.71
N SER A 522 -8.30 -17.48 26.57
CA SER A 522 -8.74 -16.61 25.48
C SER A 522 -9.78 -17.27 24.59
N THR A 523 -10.87 -16.57 24.27
CA THR A 523 -11.99 -17.10 23.47
C THR A 523 -11.69 -17.04 21.97
N TYR A 524 -11.20 -15.89 21.51
CA TYR A 524 -10.92 -15.59 20.09
C TYR A 524 -9.45 -15.23 19.87
N VAL A 525 -8.92 -15.57 18.70
CA VAL A 525 -7.60 -15.13 18.24
C VAL A 525 -7.70 -14.61 16.80
N VAL A 526 -7.33 -13.35 16.57
CA VAL A 526 -7.60 -12.65 15.32
C VAL A 526 -6.30 -12.10 14.71
N GLY A 527 -6.10 -12.34 13.41
CA GLY A 527 -4.91 -11.92 12.68
C GLY A 527 -5.21 -11.15 11.40
N LEU A 528 -4.34 -10.18 11.11
CA LEU A 528 -4.28 -9.45 9.83
C LEU A 528 -2.86 -9.50 9.27
N SER A 529 -2.69 -9.75 7.97
CA SER A 529 -1.38 -9.69 7.29
C SER A 529 -0.31 -10.50 8.05
N GLY A 530 0.77 -9.88 8.53
CA GLY A 530 1.80 -10.54 9.36
C GLY A 530 1.28 -11.14 10.67
N GLY A 531 0.28 -10.52 11.30
CA GLY A 531 -0.44 -11.10 12.43
C GLY A 531 -1.32 -12.29 12.02
N ASN A 532 -1.81 -12.34 10.78
CA ASN A 532 -2.48 -13.53 10.25
C ASN A 532 -1.49 -14.65 9.91
N TRP A 533 -0.27 -14.33 9.49
CA TRP A 533 0.77 -15.36 9.29
C TRP A 533 1.06 -16.10 10.59
N LEU A 534 1.11 -15.37 11.71
CA LEU A 534 1.16 -15.95 13.05
C LEU A 534 -0.07 -16.81 13.34
N VAL A 535 -1.27 -16.22 13.31
CA VAL A 535 -2.51 -16.93 13.72
C VAL A 535 -2.77 -18.17 12.85
N GLY A 536 -2.65 -18.06 11.53
CA GLY A 536 -2.80 -19.18 10.61
C GLY A 536 -1.74 -20.27 10.79
N SER A 537 -0.45 -19.91 10.92
CA SER A 537 0.60 -20.92 11.09
C SER A 537 0.50 -21.66 12.44
N LEU A 538 0.07 -21.01 13.53
CA LEU A 538 -0.20 -21.75 14.76
C LEU A 538 -1.47 -22.61 14.64
N ALA A 539 -2.57 -22.06 14.12
CA ALA A 539 -3.85 -22.76 14.04
C ALA A 539 -3.81 -24.01 13.14
N LEU A 540 -3.18 -23.92 11.97
CA LEU A 540 -3.21 -24.98 10.96
C LEU A 540 -2.24 -26.13 11.24
N ASN A 541 -1.17 -25.90 12.01
CA ASN A 541 -0.31 -26.96 12.55
C ASN A 541 -0.86 -27.49 13.90
N ASP A 542 -2.17 -27.77 13.95
CA ASP A 542 -2.91 -28.27 15.12
C ASP A 542 -2.64 -27.52 16.45
N TRP A 543 -2.76 -26.19 16.39
CA TRP A 543 -2.51 -25.25 17.51
C TRP A 543 -1.10 -25.34 18.12
N LEU A 544 -0.08 -25.53 17.29
CA LEU A 544 1.34 -25.52 17.66
C LEU A 544 1.71 -24.35 18.61
N SER A 545 2.56 -24.60 19.62
CA SER A 545 3.09 -23.53 20.48
C SER A 545 4.29 -22.84 19.84
N VAL A 546 4.36 -21.51 19.97
CA VAL A 546 5.59 -20.74 19.69
C VAL A 546 6.78 -21.31 20.49
N GLY A 547 6.54 -21.82 21.70
CA GLY A 547 7.56 -22.46 22.51
C GLY A 547 8.15 -23.72 21.86
N ASP A 548 7.38 -24.46 21.08
CA ASP A 548 7.83 -25.66 20.38
C ASP A 548 8.64 -25.32 19.11
N ILE A 549 8.27 -24.25 18.41
CA ILE A 549 9.06 -23.68 17.30
C ILE A 549 10.40 -23.14 17.82
N VAL A 550 10.39 -22.36 18.90
CA VAL A 550 11.61 -21.76 19.49
C VAL A 550 12.55 -22.82 20.06
N ASN A 551 12.02 -23.92 20.59
CA ASN A 551 12.81 -25.07 21.05
C ASN A 551 13.16 -26.08 19.93
N GLY A 552 12.84 -25.79 18.66
CA GLY A 552 13.23 -26.62 17.51
C GLY A 552 12.56 -28.00 17.44
N LYS A 553 11.35 -28.16 18.03
CA LYS A 553 10.51 -29.36 17.83
C LYS A 553 9.76 -29.31 16.50
N SER A 554 9.58 -28.11 15.96
CA SER A 554 8.91 -27.81 14.69
C SER A 554 9.93 -27.23 13.69
N THR A 555 9.73 -27.46 12.39
CA THR A 555 10.63 -26.97 11.35
C THR A 555 10.15 -25.71 10.65
N ILE A 556 8.93 -25.23 10.91
CA ILE A 556 8.40 -23.99 10.31
C ILE A 556 9.20 -22.75 10.76
N TRP A 557 9.01 -21.64 10.05
CA TRP A 557 9.73 -20.36 10.30
C TRP A 557 11.27 -20.47 10.19
N GLN A 558 11.76 -21.27 9.24
CA GLN A 558 13.11 -21.05 8.69
C GLN A 558 13.08 -19.81 7.79
N LEU A 559 13.55 -18.69 8.34
CA LEU A 559 13.57 -17.37 7.71
C LEU A 559 14.98 -16.92 7.31
N GLN A 560 16.00 -17.75 7.53
CA GLN A 560 17.41 -17.42 7.26
C GLN A 560 17.63 -17.23 5.75
N ASP A 561 17.04 -18.12 4.95
CA ASP A 561 16.82 -17.92 3.53
C ASP A 561 15.48 -17.20 3.29
N SER A 562 15.42 -16.36 2.25
CA SER A 562 14.23 -15.57 1.89
C SER A 562 13.16 -16.44 1.23
N ILE A 563 11.87 -16.10 1.40
CA ILE A 563 10.76 -16.69 0.64
C ILE A 563 10.95 -16.65 -0.88
N LEU A 564 11.73 -15.66 -1.38
CA LEU A 564 12.07 -15.50 -2.80
C LEU A 564 13.23 -16.40 -3.25
N ASN A 565 13.97 -17.02 -2.32
CA ASN A 565 15.04 -17.97 -2.60
C ASN A 565 15.22 -18.94 -1.41
N PRO A 566 14.25 -19.83 -1.12
CA PRO A 566 14.17 -20.62 0.11
C PRO A 566 15.19 -21.78 0.19
N SER A 567 16.24 -21.75 -0.62
CA SER A 567 17.33 -22.72 -0.62
C SER A 567 18.70 -22.10 -0.89
N GLY A 568 18.81 -20.76 -0.82
CA GLY A 568 20.07 -20.03 -0.80
C GLY A 568 20.95 -20.28 -2.03
N MET A 569 22.00 -21.10 -1.87
CA MET A 569 22.92 -21.49 -2.95
C MET A 569 22.45 -22.71 -3.76
N ARG A 570 21.44 -23.46 -3.28
CA ARG A 570 20.87 -24.63 -3.96
C ARG A 570 19.78 -24.21 -4.96
N ILE A 571 20.24 -23.55 -6.03
CA ILE A 571 19.39 -23.06 -7.13
C ILE A 571 18.53 -24.17 -7.73
N ASP A 572 19.01 -25.42 -7.73
CA ASP A 572 18.26 -26.60 -8.15
C ASP A 572 17.00 -26.85 -7.29
N LYS A 573 17.09 -26.66 -5.97
CA LYS A 573 15.91 -26.70 -5.09
C LYS A 573 15.02 -25.48 -5.29
N THR A 574 15.59 -24.28 -5.47
CA THR A 574 14.79 -23.06 -5.73
C THR A 574 14.00 -23.16 -7.04
N ILE A 575 14.57 -23.77 -8.09
CA ILE A 575 13.85 -24.07 -9.34
C ILE A 575 12.69 -25.05 -9.09
N ALA A 576 12.93 -26.13 -8.35
CA ALA A 576 11.88 -27.10 -8.01
C ALA A 576 10.74 -26.46 -7.18
N TYR A 577 11.07 -25.56 -6.25
CA TYR A 577 10.10 -24.76 -5.49
C TYR A 577 9.22 -23.90 -6.41
N TYR A 578 9.81 -23.08 -7.29
CA TYR A 578 9.02 -22.25 -8.22
C TYR A 578 8.22 -23.07 -9.22
N TYR A 579 8.73 -24.23 -9.65
CA TYR A 579 7.99 -25.18 -10.46
C TYR A 579 6.77 -25.74 -9.71
N GLY A 580 6.90 -26.07 -8.42
CA GLY A 580 5.78 -26.47 -7.56
C GLY A 580 4.76 -25.35 -7.33
N LEU A 581 5.18 -24.09 -7.22
CA LEU A 581 4.27 -22.93 -7.20
C LEU A 581 3.48 -22.85 -8.52
N ALA A 582 4.17 -22.91 -9.66
CA ALA A 582 3.56 -22.81 -10.98
C ALA A 582 2.60 -23.97 -11.27
N GLN A 583 2.98 -25.22 -10.97
CA GLN A 583 2.11 -26.39 -11.14
C GLN A 583 0.85 -26.31 -10.27
N ALA A 584 0.95 -25.80 -9.04
CA ALA A 584 -0.21 -25.60 -8.18
C ALA A 584 -1.17 -24.57 -8.79
N VAL A 585 -0.67 -23.39 -9.17
CA VAL A 585 -1.48 -22.32 -9.75
C VAL A 585 -2.09 -22.75 -11.09
N GLN A 586 -1.32 -23.34 -12.00
CA GLN A 586 -1.81 -23.89 -13.27
C GLN A 586 -2.94 -24.90 -13.05
N ALA A 587 -2.81 -25.82 -12.10
CA ALA A 587 -3.84 -26.82 -11.86
C ALA A 587 -5.14 -26.25 -11.25
N LYS A 588 -5.12 -25.04 -10.67
CA LYS A 588 -6.34 -24.30 -10.29
C LYS A 588 -7.00 -23.65 -11.52
N GLU A 589 -6.20 -23.15 -12.46
CA GLU A 589 -6.68 -22.66 -13.77
C GLU A 589 -7.27 -23.80 -14.62
N ASP A 590 -6.57 -24.93 -14.73
CA ASP A 590 -6.99 -26.14 -15.45
C ASP A 590 -8.31 -26.72 -14.88
N ALA A 591 -8.54 -26.54 -13.58
CA ALA A 591 -9.80 -26.89 -12.92
C ALA A 591 -10.95 -25.90 -13.22
N GLY A 592 -10.68 -24.81 -13.94
CA GLY A 592 -11.65 -23.81 -14.38
C GLY A 592 -11.79 -22.59 -13.48
N PHE A 593 -10.80 -22.30 -12.60
CA PHE A 593 -10.85 -21.17 -11.67
C PHE A 593 -9.78 -20.13 -11.97
N GLN A 594 -10.20 -18.88 -12.06
CA GLN A 594 -9.31 -17.73 -12.24
C GLN A 594 -8.33 -17.61 -11.07
N THR A 595 -7.07 -17.32 -11.40
CA THR A 595 -5.95 -17.22 -10.47
C THR A 595 -5.49 -15.76 -10.36
N SER A 596 -4.60 -15.49 -9.40
CA SER A 596 -4.07 -14.16 -9.13
C SER A 596 -2.65 -14.24 -8.57
N VAL A 597 -1.95 -13.11 -8.47
CA VAL A 597 -0.65 -13.04 -7.77
C VAL A 597 -0.78 -13.53 -6.32
N THR A 598 -1.97 -13.41 -5.71
CA THR A 598 -2.23 -13.90 -4.35
C THR A 598 -2.23 -15.42 -4.24
N ASP A 599 -2.49 -16.17 -5.32
CA ASP A 599 -2.41 -17.63 -5.35
C ASP A 599 -0.93 -18.07 -5.28
N THR A 600 -0.08 -17.50 -6.15
CA THR A 600 1.38 -17.71 -6.11
C THR A 600 1.98 -17.29 -4.77
N TRP A 601 1.58 -16.14 -4.22
CA TRP A 601 2.00 -15.68 -2.89
C TRP A 601 1.52 -16.60 -1.77
N GLY A 602 0.27 -17.05 -1.81
CA GLY A 602 -0.29 -17.97 -0.82
C GLY A 602 0.37 -19.35 -0.83
N ARG A 603 0.68 -19.88 -2.01
CA ARG A 603 1.52 -21.08 -2.16
C ARG A 603 2.92 -20.86 -1.58
N ALA A 604 3.56 -19.73 -1.87
CA ALA A 604 4.88 -19.38 -1.34
C ALA A 604 4.89 -19.31 0.20
N LEU A 605 3.88 -18.67 0.82
CA LEU A 605 3.72 -18.62 2.28
C LEU A 605 3.61 -20.02 2.90
N SER A 606 2.89 -20.93 2.23
CA SER A 606 2.62 -22.29 2.74
C SER A 606 3.90 -23.07 3.05
N TYR A 607 4.90 -22.98 2.17
CA TYR A 607 6.22 -23.61 2.33
C TYR A 607 7.05 -23.10 3.52
N GLN A 608 6.68 -21.98 4.16
CA GLN A 608 7.37 -21.48 5.37
C GLN A 608 6.53 -21.61 6.65
N PHE A 609 5.23 -21.92 6.53
CA PHE A 609 4.25 -21.85 7.61
C PHE A 609 3.56 -23.17 7.95
N PHE A 610 3.61 -24.18 7.09
CA PHE A 610 3.12 -25.52 7.37
C PHE A 610 4.30 -26.50 7.42
N GLU A 611 4.24 -27.52 8.29
CA GLU A 611 5.25 -28.58 8.27
C GLU A 611 5.24 -29.32 6.93
N GLU A 612 6.42 -29.70 6.43
CA GLU A 612 6.57 -30.47 5.21
C GLU A 612 6.15 -31.93 5.46
N ASP A 613 5.14 -32.41 4.73
CA ASP A 613 4.70 -33.80 4.78
C ASP A 613 5.52 -34.69 3.83
N ASP A 614 5.32 -36.01 3.89
CA ASP A 614 5.99 -36.98 3.02
C ASP A 614 5.71 -36.77 1.51
N SER A 615 4.81 -35.85 1.13
CA SER A 615 4.51 -35.48 -0.27
C SER A 615 5.45 -34.42 -0.83
N GLY A 616 6.06 -33.57 0.02
CA GLY A 616 6.88 -32.43 -0.40
C GLY A 616 6.10 -31.31 -1.12
N THR A 617 4.76 -31.34 -1.09
CA THR A 617 3.92 -30.35 -1.80
C THR A 617 3.84 -28.98 -1.10
N GLY A 618 4.42 -28.83 0.10
CA GLY A 618 4.35 -27.60 0.88
C GLY A 618 2.94 -27.25 1.33
N GLY A 619 2.19 -28.24 1.83
CA GLY A 619 0.81 -28.05 2.31
C GLY A 619 -0.18 -27.65 1.21
N ALA A 620 -0.08 -28.25 0.02
CA ALA A 620 -0.97 -27.92 -1.10
C ALA A 620 -2.45 -28.29 -0.83
N ASN A 621 -2.70 -29.40 -0.10
CA ASN A 621 -4.04 -29.90 0.24
C ASN A 621 -4.62 -29.28 1.54
N ILE A 622 -3.93 -28.32 2.17
CA ILE A 622 -4.38 -27.73 3.44
C ILE A 622 -5.39 -26.62 3.14
N THR A 623 -6.65 -26.78 3.58
CA THR A 623 -7.71 -25.76 3.47
C THR A 623 -7.96 -25.05 4.80
N TRP A 624 -8.54 -23.86 4.78
CA TRP A 624 -8.94 -23.17 6.01
C TRP A 624 -10.15 -23.86 6.68
N SER A 625 -11.05 -24.47 5.91
CA SER A 625 -12.08 -25.38 6.42
C SER A 625 -11.52 -26.65 7.08
N SER A 626 -10.28 -27.07 6.76
CA SER A 626 -9.67 -28.25 7.38
C SER A 626 -9.36 -28.05 8.88
N ILE A 627 -9.35 -26.81 9.38
CA ILE A 627 -9.28 -26.51 10.83
C ILE A 627 -10.37 -27.25 11.61
N ARG A 628 -11.55 -27.47 11.00
CA ARG A 628 -12.67 -28.28 11.55
C ARG A 628 -12.26 -29.71 11.95
N ASN A 629 -11.17 -30.23 11.37
CA ASN A 629 -10.70 -31.60 11.52
C ASN A 629 -9.48 -31.74 12.46
N LEU A 630 -8.90 -30.63 12.92
CA LEU A 630 -7.72 -30.61 13.79
C LEU A 630 -8.08 -30.98 15.23
N SER A 631 -7.19 -31.68 15.94
CA SER A 631 -7.53 -32.24 17.26
C SER A 631 -7.76 -31.15 18.31
N SER A 632 -6.95 -30.09 18.27
CA SER A 632 -7.06 -28.89 19.10
C SER A 632 -8.31 -28.04 18.85
N PHE A 633 -8.94 -28.20 17.69
CA PHE A 633 -10.25 -27.60 17.39
C PHE A 633 -11.37 -28.52 17.88
N GLN A 634 -11.29 -29.82 17.64
CA GLN A 634 -12.31 -30.78 18.06
C GLN A 634 -12.41 -30.95 19.59
N ASP A 635 -11.30 -30.79 20.32
CA ASP A 635 -11.27 -30.74 21.79
C ASP A 635 -11.50 -29.32 22.36
N HIS A 636 -11.63 -28.32 21.48
CA HIS A 636 -11.86 -26.91 21.78
C HIS A 636 -10.74 -26.23 22.60
N SER A 637 -9.52 -26.78 22.60
CA SER A 637 -8.34 -26.19 23.26
C SER A 637 -7.75 -24.98 22.51
N MET A 638 -7.95 -24.89 21.20
CA MET A 638 -7.62 -23.72 20.37
C MET A 638 -8.64 -22.56 20.56
N PRO A 639 -8.19 -21.29 20.76
CA PRO A 639 -9.05 -20.11 20.60
C PRO A 639 -9.60 -20.04 19.18
N TYR A 640 -10.84 -19.58 19.02
CA TYR A 640 -11.48 -19.56 17.71
C TYR A 640 -10.71 -18.63 16.75
N PRO A 641 -10.09 -19.15 15.66
CA PRO A 641 -9.17 -18.37 14.85
C PRO A 641 -9.92 -17.59 13.77
N ILE A 642 -9.57 -16.31 13.59
CA ILE A 642 -10.21 -15.42 12.62
C ILE A 642 -9.15 -14.68 11.80
N VAL A 643 -9.34 -14.67 10.49
CA VAL A 643 -8.60 -13.80 9.55
C VAL A 643 -9.43 -12.57 9.23
N VAL A 644 -8.78 -11.42 9.14
CA VAL A 644 -9.39 -10.18 8.61
C VAL A 644 -8.74 -9.81 7.26
N ALA A 645 -9.54 -9.38 6.30
CA ALA A 645 -9.11 -8.85 5.01
C ALA A 645 -10.04 -7.70 4.55
N ASN A 646 -9.58 -6.84 3.64
CA ASN A 646 -10.40 -5.74 3.12
C ASN A 646 -10.84 -6.01 1.67
N GLY A 647 -12.12 -5.86 1.40
CA GLY A 647 -12.68 -5.88 0.05
C GLY A 647 -12.32 -4.63 -0.73
N ARG A 648 -11.72 -4.83 -1.90
CA ARG A 648 -11.43 -3.79 -2.89
C ARG A 648 -12.32 -4.00 -4.11
N THR A 649 -12.82 -2.93 -4.72
CA THR A 649 -13.56 -3.04 -6.00
C THR A 649 -12.53 -3.12 -7.15
N PRO A 650 -12.77 -3.91 -8.21
CA PRO A 650 -12.03 -3.80 -9.47
C PRO A 650 -11.98 -2.34 -9.96
N GLY A 651 -10.89 -1.95 -10.61
CA GLY A 651 -10.61 -0.58 -11.03
C GLY A 651 -10.35 0.43 -9.90
N THR A 652 -10.16 0.00 -8.64
CA THR A 652 -9.90 0.91 -7.51
C THR A 652 -8.64 0.55 -6.74
N TYR A 653 -7.78 1.55 -6.48
CA TYR A 653 -6.50 1.36 -5.76
C TYR A 653 -6.55 1.80 -4.28
N ILE A 654 -7.64 2.43 -3.83
CA ILE A 654 -7.73 3.04 -2.49
C ILE A 654 -8.66 2.21 -1.59
N ILE A 655 -8.09 1.73 -0.48
CA ILE A 655 -8.83 1.25 0.70
C ILE A 655 -9.19 2.47 1.55
N ASN A 656 -10.44 2.58 2.01
CA ASN A 656 -10.93 3.73 2.78
C ASN A 656 -11.78 3.31 4.00
N GLU A 657 -12.15 4.26 4.87
CA GLU A 657 -12.95 4.02 6.09
C GLU A 657 -14.33 3.36 5.85
N ASN A 658 -14.80 3.31 4.60
CA ASN A 658 -16.04 2.64 4.17
C ASN A 658 -15.80 1.36 3.34
N SER A 659 -14.55 0.87 3.22
CA SER A 659 -14.26 -0.44 2.63
C SER A 659 -14.95 -1.55 3.44
N THR A 660 -15.49 -2.54 2.74
CA THR A 660 -16.08 -3.75 3.33
C THR A 660 -14.98 -4.59 3.96
N ILE A 661 -15.06 -4.84 5.27
CA ILE A 661 -14.14 -5.72 5.99
C ILE A 661 -14.68 -7.14 5.91
N PHE A 662 -13.89 -8.03 5.31
CA PHE A 662 -14.16 -9.45 5.27
C PHE A 662 -13.54 -10.15 6.48
N GLU A 663 -14.37 -10.97 7.11
CA GLU A 663 -13.99 -11.94 8.11
C GLU A 663 -13.90 -13.33 7.45
N ILE A 664 -12.89 -14.11 7.82
CA ILE A 664 -12.73 -15.49 7.39
C ILE A 664 -12.44 -16.38 8.61
N SER A 665 -13.37 -17.27 8.94
CA SER A 665 -13.30 -18.21 10.06
C SER A 665 -13.29 -19.66 9.56
N PRO A 666 -13.01 -20.68 10.40
CA PRO A 666 -13.09 -22.08 10.02
C PRO A 666 -14.45 -22.50 9.44
N TYR A 667 -15.53 -21.79 9.78
CA TYR A 667 -16.87 -22.07 9.28
C TYR A 667 -17.27 -21.24 8.06
N GLU A 668 -16.84 -19.98 7.97
CA GLU A 668 -17.47 -19.04 7.04
C GLU A 668 -16.59 -17.86 6.63
N LEU A 669 -16.81 -17.38 5.40
CA LEU A 669 -16.27 -16.15 4.85
C LEU A 669 -17.43 -15.16 4.67
N GLY A 670 -17.27 -13.91 5.09
CA GLY A 670 -18.34 -12.92 4.97
C GLY A 670 -18.03 -11.57 5.57
N SER A 671 -19.07 -10.76 5.79
CA SER A 671 -18.94 -9.45 6.42
C SER A 671 -20.20 -9.06 7.19
N TRP A 672 -19.97 -8.45 8.36
CA TRP A 672 -21.00 -7.77 9.16
C TRP A 672 -21.38 -6.40 8.57
N ASP A 673 -20.52 -5.80 7.74
CA ASP A 673 -20.70 -4.44 7.21
C ASP A 673 -21.99 -4.31 6.36
N PRO A 674 -22.75 -3.21 6.50
CA PRO A 674 -23.95 -2.91 5.72
C PRO A 674 -23.84 -3.01 4.19
N SER A 675 -22.65 -2.95 3.60
CA SER A 675 -22.44 -3.17 2.16
C SER A 675 -22.75 -4.61 1.71
N LEU A 676 -22.49 -5.61 2.56
CA LEU A 676 -22.68 -7.03 2.25
C LEU A 676 -23.63 -7.74 3.22
N LYS A 677 -23.51 -7.49 4.53
CA LYS A 677 -24.29 -8.05 5.63
C LYS A 677 -24.61 -9.55 5.46
N SER A 678 -23.64 -10.35 5.04
CA SER A 678 -23.81 -11.76 4.65
C SER A 678 -22.56 -12.60 4.88
N PHE A 679 -22.75 -13.90 5.13
CA PHE A 679 -21.70 -14.91 5.28
C PHE A 679 -22.01 -16.14 4.43
N SER A 680 -20.97 -16.79 3.91
CA SER A 680 -21.03 -18.04 3.14
C SER A 680 -20.17 -19.13 3.82
N ASP A 681 -20.63 -20.39 3.82
CA ASP A 681 -19.79 -21.52 4.26
C ASP A 681 -18.52 -21.58 3.39
N ILE A 682 -17.36 -21.47 4.05
CA ILE A 682 -16.06 -21.34 3.38
C ILE A 682 -15.66 -22.62 2.62
N GLN A 683 -16.16 -23.78 3.03
CA GLN A 683 -15.86 -25.07 2.40
C GLN A 683 -16.39 -25.16 0.96
N TYR A 684 -17.40 -24.37 0.59
CA TYR A 684 -18.07 -24.43 -0.72
C TYR A 684 -17.74 -23.24 -1.63
N LEU A 685 -16.68 -22.48 -1.32
CA LEU A 685 -16.18 -21.43 -2.21
C LEU A 685 -15.82 -21.99 -3.60
N GLY A 686 -15.93 -21.15 -4.63
CA GLY A 686 -15.87 -21.56 -6.03
C GLY A 686 -17.17 -22.17 -6.57
N SER A 687 -18.15 -22.51 -5.71
CA SER A 687 -19.46 -23.00 -6.20
C SER A 687 -20.26 -21.88 -6.89
N SER A 688 -20.80 -22.14 -8.08
CA SER A 688 -21.71 -21.20 -8.74
C SER A 688 -23.07 -21.16 -8.03
N VAL A 689 -23.34 -20.07 -7.32
CA VAL A 689 -24.54 -19.90 -6.49
C VAL A 689 -25.39 -18.72 -6.96
N ASN A 690 -26.65 -18.70 -6.51
CA ASN A 690 -27.54 -17.56 -6.57
C ASN A 690 -28.32 -17.51 -5.25
N ASN A 691 -28.12 -16.43 -4.47
CA ASN A 691 -28.63 -16.30 -3.10
C ASN A 691 -28.25 -17.52 -2.23
N GLY A 692 -27.00 -17.97 -2.34
CA GLY A 692 -26.47 -19.16 -1.64
C GLY A 692 -26.97 -20.52 -2.11
N ASN A 693 -27.90 -20.60 -3.07
CA ASN A 693 -28.40 -21.85 -3.65
C ASN A 693 -27.59 -22.19 -4.92
N PRO A 694 -27.06 -23.43 -5.10
CA PRO A 694 -26.30 -23.83 -6.29
C PRO A 694 -27.18 -24.06 -7.54
N ASN A 695 -28.06 -23.12 -7.89
CA ASN A 695 -28.80 -23.02 -9.16
C ASN A 695 -29.52 -24.30 -9.70
N ASN A 696 -29.85 -25.26 -8.84
CA ASN A 696 -30.35 -26.60 -9.17
C ASN A 696 -29.33 -27.56 -9.85
N THR A 697 -28.04 -27.30 -9.74
CA THR A 697 -27.01 -28.34 -9.90
C THR A 697 -26.78 -29.03 -8.57
N ASP A 698 -26.73 -30.37 -8.55
CA ASP A 698 -26.21 -31.13 -7.40
C ASP A 698 -24.67 -31.13 -7.34
N ILE A 699 -24.01 -30.15 -7.97
CA ILE A 699 -22.55 -30.03 -8.11
C ILE A 699 -22.06 -28.81 -7.33
N CYS A 700 -21.16 -29.05 -6.39
CA CYS A 700 -20.52 -28.03 -5.55
C CYS A 700 -19.00 -28.18 -5.60
N VAL A 701 -18.29 -27.08 -5.37
CA VAL A 701 -16.82 -27.04 -5.32
C VAL A 701 -16.34 -27.18 -3.87
N ASN A 702 -15.13 -27.69 -3.69
CA ASN A 702 -14.36 -27.73 -2.43
C ASN A 702 -12.87 -27.57 -2.77
N ASN A 703 -12.02 -27.34 -1.76
CA ASN A 703 -10.58 -27.08 -1.90
C ASN A 703 -10.22 -25.72 -2.56
N PHE A 704 -11.20 -24.85 -2.81
CA PHE A 704 -10.95 -23.47 -3.21
C PHE A 704 -10.34 -22.64 -2.06
N ASP A 705 -10.73 -22.95 -0.82
CA ASP A 705 -10.33 -22.28 0.41
C ASP A 705 -8.95 -22.76 0.92
N ASN A 706 -7.99 -22.99 0.01
CA ASN A 706 -6.62 -23.34 0.38
C ASN A 706 -6.07 -22.35 1.42
N ALA A 707 -5.53 -22.87 2.51
CA ALA A 707 -5.11 -22.08 3.66
C ALA A 707 -4.02 -21.06 3.31
N GLY A 708 -3.10 -21.42 2.41
CA GLY A 708 -2.11 -20.49 1.87
C GLY A 708 -2.76 -19.32 1.13
N PHE A 709 -3.77 -19.57 0.29
CA PHE A 709 -4.53 -18.52 -0.41
C PHE A 709 -5.34 -17.63 0.55
N ILE A 710 -5.94 -18.20 1.61
CA ILE A 710 -6.61 -17.43 2.68
C ILE A 710 -5.60 -16.55 3.44
N MET A 711 -4.42 -17.08 3.77
CA MET A 711 -3.33 -16.31 4.40
C MET A 711 -2.77 -15.23 3.46
N GLY A 712 -2.68 -15.55 2.16
CA GLY A 712 -2.34 -14.63 1.09
C GLY A 712 -3.34 -13.49 0.95
N THR A 713 -4.65 -13.76 1.02
CA THR A 713 -5.73 -12.77 0.92
C THR A 713 -5.61 -11.65 1.96
N SER A 714 -5.25 -12.00 3.20
CA SER A 714 -4.99 -11.02 4.27
C SER A 714 -3.66 -10.25 4.09
N SER A 715 -2.84 -10.62 3.11
CA SER A 715 -1.49 -10.11 2.89
C SER A 715 -1.12 -9.75 1.45
N SER A 716 -2.07 -9.61 0.51
CA SER A 716 -1.83 -9.26 -0.91
C SER A 716 -1.05 -7.94 -1.13
N LEU A 717 -0.85 -7.11 -0.10
CA LEU A 717 0.17 -6.04 -0.10
C LEU A 717 1.55 -6.54 -0.57
N PHE A 718 1.88 -7.80 -0.28
CA PHE A 718 3.18 -8.39 -0.63
C PHE A 718 3.32 -8.60 -2.15
N ASN A 719 2.27 -8.43 -2.93
CA ASN A 719 2.33 -8.31 -4.39
C ASN A 719 3.12 -7.04 -4.83
N GLN A 720 3.30 -6.04 -3.94
CA GLN A 720 4.17 -4.87 -4.15
C GLN A 720 5.68 -5.18 -4.01
N ILE A 721 6.06 -6.38 -3.53
CA ILE A 721 7.46 -6.84 -3.55
C ILE A 721 7.94 -7.10 -4.97
N LEU A 722 7.02 -7.34 -5.91
CA LEU A 722 7.34 -7.56 -7.32
C LEU A 722 7.97 -6.30 -7.93
N LEU A 723 7.42 -5.13 -7.59
CA LEU A 723 8.00 -3.81 -7.93
C LEU A 723 9.30 -3.50 -7.15
N GLN A 724 9.65 -4.35 -6.17
CA GLN A 724 10.84 -4.21 -5.33
C GLN A 724 11.83 -5.38 -5.47
N LEU A 725 11.75 -6.22 -6.52
CA LEU A 725 12.59 -7.43 -6.63
C LEU A 725 14.10 -7.13 -6.62
N ASP A 726 14.55 -6.07 -7.28
CA ASP A 726 15.96 -5.63 -7.21
C ASP A 726 16.40 -5.10 -5.83
N ASN A 727 15.52 -4.99 -4.82
CA ASN A 727 15.91 -4.79 -3.42
C ASN A 727 16.50 -6.05 -2.78
N TYR A 728 16.24 -7.23 -3.33
CA TYR A 728 16.66 -8.50 -2.77
C TYR A 728 17.84 -9.09 -3.54
N SER A 729 18.76 -9.74 -2.82
CA SER A 729 19.92 -10.42 -3.39
C SER A 729 19.56 -11.78 -4.02
N ILE A 730 18.63 -11.76 -4.98
CA ILE A 730 18.21 -12.94 -5.75
C ILE A 730 19.08 -13.14 -7.00
N ASN A 731 19.24 -14.40 -7.43
CA ASN A 731 19.96 -14.74 -8.66
C ASN A 731 19.15 -14.27 -9.89
N SER A 732 19.80 -13.87 -10.99
CA SER A 732 19.10 -13.49 -12.23
C SER A 732 18.24 -14.62 -12.81
N ILE A 733 18.64 -15.89 -12.64
CA ILE A 733 17.81 -17.05 -13.00
C ILE A 733 16.51 -17.07 -12.17
N ILE A 734 16.61 -16.78 -10.87
CA ILE A 734 15.45 -16.71 -9.97
C ILE A 734 14.59 -15.49 -10.32
N LYS A 735 15.19 -14.35 -10.69
CA LYS A 735 14.45 -13.17 -11.14
C LYS A 735 13.65 -13.46 -12.42
N MET A 736 14.24 -14.09 -13.43
CA MET A 736 13.53 -14.48 -14.66
C MET A 736 12.42 -15.51 -14.39
N ILE A 737 12.62 -16.44 -13.44
CA ILE A 737 11.59 -17.42 -13.05
C ILE A 737 10.43 -16.73 -12.32
N LEU A 738 10.73 -15.81 -11.39
CA LEU A 738 9.73 -14.95 -10.75
C LEU A 738 8.96 -14.15 -11.80
N GLU A 739 9.67 -13.39 -12.63
CA GLU A 739 9.09 -12.59 -13.72
C GLU A 739 8.17 -13.46 -14.59
N LYS A 740 8.58 -14.68 -14.99
CA LYS A 740 7.70 -15.58 -15.77
C LYS A 740 6.48 -16.08 -14.99
N VAL A 741 6.68 -16.71 -13.83
CA VAL A 741 5.60 -17.31 -13.01
C VAL A 741 4.58 -16.26 -12.54
N LEU A 742 4.95 -14.97 -12.60
CA LEU A 742 4.07 -13.85 -12.33
C LEU A 742 3.45 -13.27 -13.60
N THR A 743 4.17 -13.20 -14.73
CA THR A 743 3.56 -12.75 -16.00
C THR A 743 2.53 -13.73 -16.54
N ASP A 744 2.75 -15.03 -16.34
CA ASP A 744 1.78 -16.09 -16.64
C ASP A 744 0.47 -15.94 -15.80
N VAL A 745 0.42 -14.99 -14.85
CA VAL A 745 -0.74 -14.69 -13.97
C VAL A 745 -1.04 -13.16 -13.94
N SER A 746 -0.48 -12.35 -14.86
CA SER A 746 -0.54 -10.86 -14.78
C SER A 746 -1.46 -10.16 -15.78
N ASP A 747 -2.44 -10.86 -16.33
CA ASP A 747 -3.50 -10.18 -17.09
C ASP A 747 -4.27 -9.15 -16.21
N GLU A 748 -4.96 -8.22 -16.85
CA GLU A 748 -5.30 -6.92 -16.25
C GLU A 748 -6.11 -7.02 -14.94
N GLU A 749 -5.57 -6.39 -13.87
CA GLU A 749 -6.12 -6.22 -12.50
C GLU A 749 -5.90 -7.33 -11.42
N TYR A 750 -5.07 -8.36 -11.64
CA TYR A 750 -4.89 -9.46 -10.65
C TYR A 750 -3.90 -9.24 -9.49
N ASP A 751 -3.74 -8.01 -8.97
CA ASP A 751 -2.95 -7.73 -7.76
C ASP A 751 -3.71 -8.01 -6.43
N ILE A 752 -4.94 -8.51 -6.51
CA ILE A 752 -5.81 -8.89 -5.37
C ILE A 752 -6.28 -10.35 -5.46
N ALA A 753 -6.72 -10.91 -4.33
CA ALA A 753 -7.26 -12.26 -4.27
C ALA A 753 -8.62 -12.36 -5.01
N VAL A 754 -8.69 -13.25 -6.00
CA VAL A 754 -9.92 -13.48 -6.79
C VAL A 754 -10.81 -14.52 -6.12
N TYR A 755 -12.05 -14.15 -5.79
CA TYR A 755 -13.09 -15.02 -5.25
C TYR A 755 -14.21 -15.19 -6.28
N GLU A 756 -13.92 -15.93 -7.35
CA GLU A 756 -14.84 -16.22 -8.44
C GLU A 756 -15.05 -17.73 -8.64
N PRO A 757 -16.29 -18.22 -8.89
CA PRO A 757 -17.58 -17.53 -8.81
C PRO A 757 -17.87 -16.85 -7.47
N ASN A 758 -18.49 -15.66 -7.53
CA ASN A 758 -18.81 -14.84 -6.36
C ASN A 758 -19.78 -15.58 -5.41
N PRO A 759 -19.38 -15.93 -4.17
CA PRO A 759 -20.22 -16.70 -3.23
C PRO A 759 -21.43 -15.91 -2.71
N PHE A 760 -21.46 -14.59 -2.92
CA PHE A 760 -22.56 -13.69 -2.55
C PHE A 760 -23.41 -13.28 -3.76
N PHE A 761 -23.24 -13.92 -4.92
CA PHE A 761 -24.04 -13.60 -6.10
C PHE A 761 -25.54 -13.78 -5.81
N GLY A 762 -26.34 -12.75 -6.11
CA GLY A 762 -27.78 -12.75 -5.84
C GLY A 762 -28.20 -12.65 -4.37
N ALA A 763 -27.29 -12.33 -3.44
CA ALA A 763 -27.60 -12.19 -2.01
C ALA A 763 -28.61 -11.05 -1.75
N ASP A 764 -29.79 -11.38 -1.20
CA ASP A 764 -30.84 -10.38 -0.89
C ASP A 764 -30.41 -9.38 0.21
N SER A 765 -29.45 -9.75 1.06
CA SER A 765 -28.92 -8.89 2.15
C SER A 765 -27.84 -7.89 1.73
N ALA A 766 -27.37 -7.92 0.47
CA ALA A 766 -26.35 -6.98 -0.01
C ALA A 766 -26.90 -5.54 -0.17
N GLY A 767 -26.15 -4.55 0.34
CA GLY A 767 -26.67 -3.22 0.73
C GLY A 767 -27.19 -2.30 -0.39
N ILE A 768 -27.12 -2.69 -1.67
CA ILE A 768 -27.43 -1.83 -2.82
C ILE A 768 -28.93 -1.54 -3.00
N LYS A 769 -29.83 -2.11 -2.17
CA LYS A 769 -31.27 -1.81 -2.19
C LYS A 769 -31.95 -1.41 -0.87
N SER A 770 -31.27 -1.40 0.29
CA SER A 770 -31.97 -1.22 1.59
C SER A 770 -31.16 -0.51 2.70
N ILE A 771 -30.57 0.65 2.40
CA ILE A 771 -29.78 1.47 3.36
C ILE A 771 -30.70 2.24 4.35
N THR A 772 -31.68 1.58 4.99
CA THR A 772 -32.65 2.27 5.89
C THR A 772 -33.27 1.47 7.06
N THR A 773 -33.26 0.12 7.12
CA THR A 773 -34.17 -0.61 8.05
C THR A 773 -33.66 -1.95 8.62
N ASN A 774 -32.49 -2.03 9.28
CA ASN A 774 -32.05 -3.34 9.84
C ASN A 774 -31.05 -3.25 11.03
N ASP A 775 -31.61 -3.07 12.23
CA ASP A 775 -30.91 -2.71 13.48
C ASP A 775 -30.27 -3.91 14.20
N THR A 776 -29.40 -4.65 13.50
CA THR A 776 -28.53 -5.68 14.09
C THR A 776 -27.17 -5.70 13.43
N LEU A 777 -26.14 -5.35 14.20
CA LEU A 777 -24.79 -5.86 14.04
C LEU A 777 -24.44 -6.37 15.45
N ILE A 778 -24.04 -7.63 15.58
CA ILE A 778 -23.91 -8.29 16.89
C ILE A 778 -22.44 -8.41 17.25
N CYS A 779 -22.03 -7.65 18.27
CA CYS A 779 -20.75 -7.80 18.94
C CYS A 779 -20.62 -9.22 19.53
N ARG A 780 -19.40 -9.75 19.60
CA ARG A 780 -19.15 -11.13 20.07
C ARG A 780 -19.29 -11.33 21.59
N GLY A 781 -19.86 -10.35 22.29
CA GLY A 781 -19.92 -10.31 23.75
C GLY A 781 -18.55 -10.16 24.40
N VAL A 782 -17.55 -9.66 23.67
CA VAL A 782 -16.16 -9.56 24.14
C VAL A 782 -16.06 -8.53 25.25
N ASP A 783 -15.61 -8.97 26.42
CA ASP A 783 -15.43 -8.13 27.60
C ASP A 783 -14.13 -7.32 27.53
N VAL A 784 -13.08 -7.96 27.02
CA VAL A 784 -11.72 -7.43 26.97
C VAL A 784 -10.99 -7.90 25.71
N ILE A 785 -10.28 -6.98 25.06
CA ILE A 785 -9.43 -7.27 23.91
C ILE A 785 -7.99 -6.94 24.26
N PHE A 786 -7.09 -7.92 24.13
CA PHE A 786 -5.65 -7.70 24.17
C PHE A 786 -5.17 -7.42 22.74
N ALA A 787 -4.91 -6.13 22.48
CA ALA A 787 -4.60 -5.61 21.16
C ALA A 787 -3.11 -5.38 20.99
N PHE A 788 -2.49 -6.17 20.11
CA PHE A 788 -1.05 -6.16 19.88
C PHE A 788 -0.69 -5.40 18.61
N ASP A 789 -0.17 -4.18 18.78
CA ASP A 789 0.29 -3.36 17.66
C ASP A 789 1.77 -3.57 17.36
N ASN A 790 2.02 -4.25 16.26
CA ASN A 790 3.35 -4.50 15.71
C ASN A 790 3.52 -3.77 14.35
N SER A 791 2.82 -2.65 14.14
CA SER A 791 2.96 -1.74 13.01
C SER A 791 4.36 -1.10 12.89
N ALA A 792 4.49 -0.15 11.96
CA ALA A 792 5.73 0.57 11.68
C ALA A 792 5.35 1.96 11.15
N ASP A 793 4.90 2.83 12.05
CA ASP A 793 4.19 4.07 11.71
C ASP A 793 5.11 5.29 11.64
N THR A 794 6.23 5.20 12.34
CA THR A 794 7.30 6.21 12.39
C THR A 794 8.37 5.94 11.34
N ASN A 795 9.18 6.96 11.02
CA ASN A 795 10.37 6.81 10.16
C ASN A 795 11.38 5.76 10.68
N SER A 796 11.29 5.39 11.96
CA SER A 796 12.11 4.35 12.60
C SER A 796 11.41 2.98 12.68
N SER A 797 10.28 2.78 11.99
CA SER A 797 9.50 1.53 11.98
C SER A 797 8.97 1.05 13.34
N TRP A 798 8.70 2.00 14.26
CA TRP A 798 7.93 1.76 15.48
C TRP A 798 6.46 2.20 15.32
N PRO A 799 5.50 1.55 16.01
CA PRO A 799 4.12 2.03 16.14
C PRO A 799 4.01 3.45 16.71
N ASN A 800 2.90 4.13 16.42
CA ASN A 800 2.59 5.45 16.99
C ASN A 800 1.14 5.64 17.46
N GLY A 801 0.35 4.56 17.54
CA GLY A 801 -1.05 4.62 17.94
C GLY A 801 -2.01 5.20 16.89
N THR A 802 -1.56 5.43 15.65
CA THR A 802 -2.53 5.68 14.55
C THR A 802 -3.41 4.44 14.33
N SER A 803 -2.97 3.25 14.72
CA SER A 803 -3.80 2.04 14.81
C SER A 803 -5.06 2.20 15.67
N ILE A 804 -4.88 2.50 16.97
CA ILE A 804 -5.96 2.67 17.94
C ILE A 804 -6.84 3.88 17.61
N GLN A 805 -6.24 4.94 17.04
CA GLN A 805 -6.95 6.12 16.50
C GLN A 805 -8.07 5.75 15.50
N GLU A 806 -7.98 4.60 14.83
CA GLU A 806 -8.89 4.23 13.75
C GLU A 806 -9.98 3.20 14.16
N THR A 807 -9.93 2.56 15.37
CA THR A 807 -11.17 2.05 16.11
C THR A 807 -12.06 3.29 16.14
N TYR A 808 -11.46 4.42 16.52
CA TYR A 808 -12.24 5.53 16.98
C TYR A 808 -12.92 6.26 15.84
N LYS A 809 -12.22 6.47 14.72
CA LYS A 809 -12.86 7.04 13.52
C LYS A 809 -13.81 6.07 12.82
N ARG A 810 -13.46 4.78 12.67
CA ARG A 810 -14.20 3.87 11.79
C ARG A 810 -15.62 3.61 12.27
N GLN A 811 -15.87 3.63 13.59
CA GLN A 811 -17.24 3.53 14.14
C GLN A 811 -18.20 4.62 13.61
N PHE A 812 -17.66 5.79 13.24
CA PHE A 812 -18.42 6.93 12.73
C PHE A 812 -18.62 6.89 11.20
N SER A 813 -18.06 5.91 10.50
CA SER A 813 -18.30 5.67 9.07
C SER A 813 -19.66 5.03 8.83
N LYS A 814 -20.13 4.95 7.58
CA LYS A 814 -21.39 4.26 7.27
C LYS A 814 -21.33 2.76 7.56
N GLN A 815 -20.14 2.18 7.57
CA GLN A 815 -19.93 0.75 7.79
C GLN A 815 -19.80 0.45 9.29
N GLY A 816 -19.09 1.30 10.05
CA GLY A 816 -18.91 1.13 11.49
C GLY A 816 -20.10 1.56 12.37
N LYS A 817 -21.20 2.08 11.79
CA LYS A 817 -22.40 2.40 12.58
C LYS A 817 -23.07 1.12 13.08
N GLY A 818 -22.63 0.67 14.24
CA GLY A 818 -23.09 -0.51 14.96
C GLY A 818 -22.00 -1.15 15.82
N THR A 819 -20.72 -0.79 15.60
CA THR A 819 -19.55 -1.28 16.32
C THR A 819 -18.95 -0.16 17.20
N PRO A 820 -19.41 0.02 18.45
CA PRO A 820 -18.87 1.06 19.33
C PRO A 820 -17.39 0.79 19.65
N PHE A 821 -16.55 1.80 19.40
CA PHE A 821 -15.10 1.75 19.57
C PHE A 821 -14.67 2.74 20.66
N PRO A 822 -14.20 2.29 21.85
CA PRO A 822 -13.76 3.17 22.94
C PRO A 822 -12.93 4.38 22.50
N PHE A 823 -13.12 5.51 23.19
CA PHE A 823 -12.39 6.75 22.91
C PHE A 823 -10.87 6.50 22.84
N ALA A 824 -10.23 7.00 21.78
CA ALA A 824 -8.78 6.90 21.58
C ALA A 824 -8.20 8.26 21.14
N PRO A 825 -6.97 8.59 21.56
CA PRO A 825 -6.29 9.83 21.21
C PRO A 825 -5.91 9.89 19.73
N ASP A 826 -5.50 11.07 19.26
CA ASP A 826 -4.74 11.13 18.01
C ASP A 826 -3.29 10.63 18.19
N TYR A 827 -2.67 10.20 17.09
CA TYR A 827 -1.30 9.65 17.08
C TYR A 827 -0.27 10.63 17.63
N LYS A 828 -0.54 11.94 17.53
CA LYS A 828 0.34 12.96 18.09
C LYS A 828 0.24 12.96 19.62
N THR A 829 -0.96 12.94 20.17
CA THR A 829 -1.21 12.86 21.62
C THR A 829 -0.71 11.54 22.20
N PHE A 830 -0.76 10.45 21.44
CA PHE A 830 -0.16 9.16 21.79
C PHE A 830 1.37 9.28 21.94
N LEU A 831 2.06 9.89 20.96
CA LEU A 831 3.51 10.14 21.01
C LEU A 831 3.91 11.18 22.07
N ASP A 832 3.24 12.34 22.11
CA ASP A 832 3.52 13.45 23.05
C ASP A 832 3.35 13.02 24.53
N LYS A 833 2.60 11.94 24.80
CA LYS A 833 2.42 11.32 26.13
C LYS A 833 3.21 10.01 26.34
N ASN A 834 4.08 9.62 25.40
CA ASN A 834 4.84 8.36 25.42
C ASN A 834 3.96 7.10 25.66
N MET A 835 2.76 7.06 25.10
CA MET A 835 1.77 5.99 25.35
C MET A 835 2.16 4.62 24.77
N GLY A 836 3.31 4.52 24.10
CA GLY A 836 3.85 3.26 23.59
C GLY A 836 4.89 2.57 24.48
N ASP A 837 5.32 3.21 25.58
CA ASP A 837 6.37 2.69 26.48
C ASP A 837 5.88 1.56 27.41
N LYS A 838 4.56 1.42 27.56
CA LYS A 838 3.88 0.37 28.33
C LYS A 838 2.47 0.13 27.74
N PRO A 839 1.76 -0.95 28.11
CA PRO A 839 0.37 -1.16 27.74
C PRO A 839 -0.56 -0.02 28.21
N VAL A 840 -1.69 0.16 27.54
CA VAL A 840 -2.70 1.18 27.85
C VAL A 840 -4.09 0.55 27.83
N PHE A 841 -4.92 0.88 28.82
CA PHE A 841 -6.34 0.49 28.85
C PHE A 841 -7.20 1.61 28.26
N PHE A 842 -8.06 1.28 27.30
CA PHE A 842 -9.09 2.18 26.75
C PHE A 842 -10.50 1.67 27.09
N GLY A 843 -11.45 2.60 27.29
CA GLY A 843 -12.84 2.26 27.64
C GLY A 843 -13.04 1.79 29.09
N CYS A 844 -12.13 2.14 30.00
CA CYS A 844 -12.01 1.59 31.35
C CYS A 844 -13.29 1.62 32.20
N ASN A 845 -14.12 2.66 32.02
CA ASN A 845 -15.45 2.75 32.62
C ASN A 845 -16.50 2.78 31.52
N SER A 846 -17.52 1.94 31.66
CA SER A 846 -18.71 1.92 30.81
C SER A 846 -19.54 3.21 30.91
N SER A 847 -19.61 3.84 32.09
CA SER A 847 -20.28 5.14 32.32
C SER A 847 -19.77 6.24 31.40
N ASP A 848 -18.48 6.22 31.08
CA ASP A 848 -17.85 7.27 30.28
C ASP A 848 -18.20 7.12 28.78
N LEU A 849 -18.86 6.01 28.40
CA LEU A 849 -19.22 5.62 27.03
C LEU A 849 -20.72 5.79 26.72
N GLU A 850 -21.54 6.31 27.64
CA GLU A 850 -23.00 6.49 27.42
C GLU A 850 -23.33 7.33 26.18
N ASP A 851 -22.73 8.51 26.02
CA ASP A 851 -22.92 9.38 24.85
C ASP A 851 -22.38 8.75 23.54
N LEU A 852 -21.43 7.81 23.64
CA LEU A 852 -20.85 7.09 22.50
C LEU A 852 -21.81 5.99 22.01
N VAL A 853 -22.31 5.14 22.91
CA VAL A 853 -23.29 4.09 22.57
C VAL A 853 -24.60 4.73 22.07
N ALA A 854 -25.03 5.83 22.68
CA ALA A 854 -26.21 6.57 22.23
C ALA A 854 -26.10 7.10 20.79
N TRP A 855 -24.89 7.37 20.27
CA TRP A 855 -24.69 7.79 18.87
C TRP A 855 -24.98 6.67 17.86
N HIS A 856 -24.85 5.40 18.26
CA HIS A 856 -25.13 4.25 17.38
C HIS A 856 -26.63 4.01 17.12
N GLU A 857 -27.52 4.64 17.89
CA GLU A 857 -28.99 4.54 17.73
C GLU A 857 -29.52 3.09 17.73
N ASN A 858 -28.94 2.22 18.58
CA ASN A 858 -29.29 0.80 18.67
C ASN A 858 -29.55 0.36 20.12
N ASP A 859 -30.84 0.26 20.49
CA ASP A 859 -31.32 -0.11 21.83
C ASP A 859 -30.91 -1.52 22.31
N LYS A 860 -30.19 -2.30 21.49
CA LYS A 860 -29.69 -3.65 21.83
C LYS A 860 -28.25 -3.64 22.36
N ILE A 861 -27.56 -2.50 22.32
CA ILE A 861 -26.17 -2.37 22.78
C ILE A 861 -26.16 -1.65 24.13
N ASN A 862 -25.64 -2.30 25.17
CA ASN A 862 -25.41 -1.70 26.47
C ASN A 862 -23.99 -1.11 26.53
N VAL A 863 -23.76 -0.15 27.43
CA VAL A 863 -22.41 0.40 27.67
C VAL A 863 -21.40 -0.63 28.19
N THR A 864 -21.88 -1.73 28.77
CA THR A 864 -21.08 -2.89 29.20
C THR A 864 -20.76 -3.88 28.08
N ASP A 865 -21.30 -3.68 26.88
CA ASP A 865 -21.09 -4.55 25.72
C ASP A 865 -20.02 -3.98 24.77
N VAL A 866 -19.54 -2.76 25.07
CA VAL A 866 -18.34 -2.17 24.48
C VAL A 866 -17.11 -2.79 25.17
N PRO A 867 -16.16 -3.41 24.48
CA PRO A 867 -15.00 -4.05 25.12
C PRO A 867 -14.12 -3.05 25.89
N LEU A 868 -13.36 -3.53 26.87
CA LEU A 868 -12.18 -2.84 27.40
C LEU A 868 -10.96 -3.23 26.55
N VAL A 869 -10.24 -2.27 25.98
CA VAL A 869 -9.08 -2.58 25.11
C VAL A 869 -7.78 -2.44 25.90
N VAL A 870 -7.08 -3.55 26.13
CA VAL A 870 -5.71 -3.60 26.64
C VAL A 870 -4.76 -3.54 25.43
N TYR A 871 -4.38 -2.34 25.05
CA TYR A 871 -3.51 -2.08 23.92
C TYR A 871 -2.03 -2.21 24.33
N THR A 872 -1.25 -2.97 23.57
CA THR A 872 0.20 -3.16 23.75
C THR A 872 0.90 -2.93 22.43
N SER A 873 1.68 -1.85 22.31
CA SER A 873 2.54 -1.62 21.14
C SER A 873 3.90 -2.29 21.29
N ASN A 874 4.43 -2.80 20.18
CA ASN A 874 5.82 -3.20 20.04
C ASN A 874 6.75 -2.01 20.32
N THR A 875 7.45 -2.05 21.44
CA THR A 875 8.48 -1.08 21.83
C THR A 875 9.79 -1.80 22.18
N ARG A 876 10.87 -1.06 22.40
CA ARG A 876 12.23 -1.59 22.51
C ARG A 876 12.58 -2.01 23.95
N MET A 877 12.43 -3.29 24.25
CA MET A 877 12.82 -3.91 25.53
C MET A 877 14.30 -4.34 25.49
N SER A 878 14.64 -5.63 25.39
CA SER A 878 16.04 -6.06 25.21
C SER A 878 16.57 -5.84 23.79
N TYR A 879 15.69 -5.79 22.77
CA TYR A 879 16.09 -5.92 21.36
C TYR A 879 15.37 -4.94 20.41
N ASN A 880 16.00 -4.63 19.28
CA ASN A 880 15.43 -3.74 18.26
C ASN A 880 14.56 -4.56 17.29
N SER A 881 13.27 -4.72 17.61
CA SER A 881 12.28 -5.45 16.79
C SER A 881 11.73 -4.65 15.60
N ASN A 882 12.11 -3.38 15.44
CA ASN A 882 11.60 -2.42 14.44
C ASN A 882 12.12 -2.64 13.01
N PHE A 883 11.98 -3.87 12.50
CA PHE A 883 12.36 -4.21 11.14
C PHE A 883 11.40 -3.63 10.09
N SER A 884 11.90 -3.34 8.89
CA SER A 884 11.06 -2.99 7.74
C SER A 884 10.02 -4.10 7.46
N THR A 885 8.78 -3.71 7.15
CA THR A 885 7.70 -4.62 6.73
C THR A 885 8.10 -5.47 5.51
N PHE A 886 8.99 -4.95 4.66
CA PHE A 886 9.49 -5.64 3.46
C PHE A 886 10.78 -6.47 3.70
N LYS A 887 11.19 -6.69 4.95
CA LYS A 887 12.29 -7.63 5.25
C LYS A 887 11.77 -9.08 5.13
N LEU A 888 12.36 -9.87 4.24
CA LEU A 888 11.92 -11.23 3.90
C LEU A 888 12.84 -12.36 4.37
N SER A 889 14.00 -12.03 4.95
CA SER A 889 14.87 -13.02 5.62
C SER A 889 15.46 -12.47 6.91
N TYR A 890 15.65 -13.33 7.89
CA TYR A 890 16.04 -13.03 9.27
C TYR A 890 17.05 -14.08 9.74
N SER A 891 18.20 -13.64 10.24
CA SER A 891 19.10 -14.54 10.99
C SER A 891 18.40 -15.05 12.26
N ASP A 892 18.81 -16.21 12.78
CA ASP A 892 18.23 -16.74 14.02
C ASP A 892 18.36 -15.77 15.21
N GLN A 893 19.43 -14.97 15.25
CA GLN A 893 19.59 -13.91 16.27
C GLN A 893 18.51 -12.81 16.15
N GLU A 894 18.10 -12.46 14.93
CA GLU A 894 17.02 -11.49 14.69
C GLU A 894 15.64 -12.10 14.93
N LYS A 895 15.43 -13.37 14.50
CA LYS A 895 14.20 -14.15 14.74
C LYS A 895 13.93 -14.28 16.24
N PHE A 896 14.87 -14.84 17.00
CA PHE A 896 14.73 -15.02 18.44
C PHE A 896 14.86 -13.71 19.23
N GLY A 897 15.56 -12.70 18.70
CA GLY A 897 15.60 -11.35 19.27
C GLY A 897 14.24 -10.64 19.21
N ALA A 898 13.55 -10.72 18.08
CA ALA A 898 12.20 -10.19 17.91
C ALA A 898 11.18 -10.92 18.79
N ILE A 899 11.23 -12.26 18.84
CA ILE A 899 10.35 -13.07 19.70
C ILE A 899 10.59 -12.76 21.18
N ARG A 900 11.85 -12.65 21.63
CA ARG A 900 12.14 -12.26 23.02
C ARG A 900 11.60 -10.87 23.35
N ASN A 901 11.79 -9.90 22.46
CA ASN A 901 11.25 -8.56 22.67
C ASN A 901 9.72 -8.56 22.75
N GLY A 902 9.04 -9.34 21.91
CA GLY A 902 7.59 -9.52 21.98
C GLY A 902 7.15 -10.04 23.35
N PHE A 903 7.82 -11.08 23.87
CA PHE A 903 7.59 -11.61 25.22
C PHE A 903 7.78 -10.51 26.28
N GLU A 904 8.88 -9.77 26.22
CA GLU A 904 9.17 -8.68 27.16
C GLU A 904 8.14 -7.54 27.09
N THR A 905 7.59 -7.20 25.91
CA THR A 905 6.56 -6.15 25.79
C THR A 905 5.25 -6.53 26.47
N VAL A 906 4.76 -7.77 26.31
CA VAL A 906 3.50 -8.21 26.93
C VAL A 906 3.65 -8.56 28.41
N THR A 907 4.83 -8.94 28.86
CA THR A 907 5.10 -9.35 30.25
C THR A 907 5.58 -8.22 31.16
N ARG A 908 5.63 -6.96 30.70
CA ARG A 908 6.27 -5.85 31.42
C ARG A 908 7.71 -6.21 31.84
N ASN A 909 8.50 -6.62 30.86
CA ASN A 909 9.90 -7.02 31.01
C ASN A 909 10.05 -8.17 32.04
N ASN A 910 9.44 -9.32 31.77
CA ASN A 910 9.51 -10.50 32.64
C ASN A 910 8.93 -10.26 34.07
N LEU A 911 7.91 -9.40 34.17
CA LEU A 911 7.31 -8.83 35.40
C LEU A 911 8.27 -7.95 36.23
N THR A 912 9.39 -7.49 35.67
CA THR A 912 10.37 -6.66 36.42
C THR A 912 10.13 -5.15 36.31
N ASP A 913 9.42 -4.68 35.28
CA ASP A 913 9.02 -3.26 35.21
C ASP A 913 7.71 -2.98 35.99
N ASP A 914 6.94 -4.02 36.33
CA ASP A 914 5.78 -3.98 37.24
C ASP A 914 5.45 -5.40 37.73
N GLU A 915 5.78 -5.68 39.00
CA GLU A 915 5.49 -6.98 39.65
C GLU A 915 3.98 -7.27 39.78
N ASN A 916 3.14 -6.25 39.71
CA ASN A 916 1.67 -6.35 39.85
C ASN A 916 0.97 -6.45 38.48
N TRP A 917 1.70 -6.51 37.37
CA TRP A 917 1.12 -6.46 36.03
C TRP A 917 0.07 -7.55 35.81
N SER A 918 0.32 -8.78 36.27
CA SER A 918 -0.64 -9.89 36.22
C SER A 918 -1.94 -9.59 36.99
N THR A 919 -1.85 -8.90 38.13
CA THR A 919 -3.00 -8.41 38.92
C THR A 919 -3.78 -7.38 38.11
N CYS A 920 -3.09 -6.43 37.47
CA CYS A 920 -3.72 -5.41 36.62
C CYS A 920 -4.39 -5.98 35.37
N VAL A 921 -3.83 -7.03 34.77
CA VAL A 921 -4.44 -7.82 33.69
C VAL A 921 -5.70 -8.53 34.21
N GLY A 922 -5.67 -9.16 35.39
CA GLY A 922 -6.85 -9.75 36.02
C GLY A 922 -7.98 -8.73 36.25
N CYS A 923 -7.63 -7.55 36.78
CA CYS A 923 -8.56 -6.43 36.97
C CYS A 923 -9.18 -5.92 35.66
N ALA A 924 -8.42 -5.91 34.56
CA ALA A 924 -8.94 -5.54 33.25
C ALA A 924 -9.96 -6.58 32.72
N ILE A 925 -9.67 -7.88 32.91
CA ILE A 925 -10.54 -8.98 32.44
C ILE A 925 -11.90 -8.99 33.17
N ILE A 926 -11.92 -8.80 34.49
CA ILE A 926 -13.18 -8.86 35.26
C ILE A 926 -14.04 -7.60 35.13
N ARG A 927 -13.49 -6.48 34.63
CA ARG A 927 -14.11 -5.15 34.72
C ARG A 927 -15.53 -5.10 34.18
N ARG A 928 -15.78 -5.59 32.96
CA ARG A 928 -17.13 -5.55 32.36
C ARG A 928 -18.15 -6.37 33.14
N GLN A 929 -17.74 -7.51 33.68
CA GLN A 929 -18.64 -8.32 34.51
C GLN A 929 -18.94 -7.65 35.85
N GLN A 930 -17.98 -6.98 36.49
CA GLN A 930 -18.24 -6.15 37.67
C GLN A 930 -19.24 -5.03 37.35
N GLU A 931 -19.08 -4.35 36.21
CA GLU A 931 -19.99 -3.28 35.78
C GLU A 931 -21.42 -3.78 35.52
N ARG A 932 -21.59 -4.97 34.91
CA ARG A 932 -22.92 -5.62 34.75
C ARG A 932 -23.56 -6.02 36.09
N LEU A 933 -22.77 -6.26 37.12
CA LEU A 933 -23.24 -6.59 38.48
C LEU A 933 -23.49 -5.36 39.36
N GLY A 934 -23.03 -4.17 38.93
CA GLY A 934 -23.02 -2.97 39.76
C GLY A 934 -21.98 -3.02 40.89
N GLU A 935 -20.90 -3.79 40.70
CA GLU A 935 -19.82 -3.94 41.67
C GLU A 935 -18.74 -2.85 41.51
N GLU A 936 -18.30 -2.32 42.65
CA GLU A 936 -17.16 -1.41 42.75
C GLU A 936 -15.82 -2.16 42.64
N GLN A 937 -14.81 -1.52 42.06
CA GLN A 937 -13.46 -2.10 41.98
C GLN A 937 -12.82 -2.28 43.35
N SER A 938 -12.00 -3.31 43.52
CA SER A 938 -11.07 -3.42 44.66
C SER A 938 -10.01 -2.31 44.62
N ASP A 939 -9.43 -1.96 45.76
CA ASP A 939 -8.43 -0.86 45.85
C ASP A 939 -7.08 -1.20 45.19
N GLU A 940 -6.84 -2.47 44.84
CA GLU A 940 -5.76 -2.88 43.93
C GLU A 940 -6.13 -2.60 42.47
N CYS A 941 -7.33 -2.98 42.02
CA CYS A 941 -7.80 -2.70 40.66
C CYS A 941 -7.91 -1.20 40.38
N LYS A 942 -8.32 -0.38 41.37
CA LYS A 942 -8.29 1.08 41.26
C LYS A 942 -6.89 1.64 41.00
N LYS A 943 -5.83 1.07 41.60
CA LYS A 943 -4.44 1.48 41.34
C LYS A 943 -3.98 1.08 39.93
N CYS A 944 -4.28 -0.16 39.54
CA CYS A 944 -4.01 -0.64 38.18
C CYS A 944 -4.68 0.26 37.12
N PHE A 945 -5.92 0.68 37.36
CA PHE A 945 -6.63 1.58 36.46
C PHE A 945 -6.07 3.02 36.50
N GLN A 946 -5.59 3.51 37.65
CA GLN A 946 -4.86 4.79 37.74
C GLN A 946 -3.53 4.77 36.98
N GLU A 947 -2.83 3.63 36.93
CA GLU A 947 -1.54 3.47 36.25
C GLU A 947 -1.67 3.23 34.74
N TYR A 948 -2.65 2.43 34.31
CA TYR A 948 -2.77 1.94 32.92
C TYR A 948 -3.92 2.58 32.11
N CYS A 949 -4.93 3.21 32.72
CA CYS A 949 -6.06 3.75 31.97
C CYS A 949 -5.76 5.08 31.26
N TRP A 950 -6.14 5.18 29.99
CA TRP A 950 -6.28 6.47 29.31
C TRP A 950 -7.68 7.05 29.58
N THR A 951 -7.72 8.11 30.39
CA THR A 951 -8.94 8.78 30.88
C THR A 951 -9.39 9.96 30.01
N GLY A 952 -9.03 9.97 28.72
CA GLY A 952 -9.45 11.01 27.79
C GLY A 952 -10.92 10.87 27.39
N GLY A 953 -11.65 11.98 27.38
CA GLY A 953 -13.04 11.99 26.92
C GLY A 953 -13.16 12.31 25.43
N PHE A 954 -14.39 12.51 24.95
CA PHE A 954 -14.68 12.96 23.58
C PHE A 954 -13.85 14.20 23.12
N LYS A 955 -13.44 15.07 24.05
CA LYS A 955 -12.61 16.27 23.76
C LYS A 955 -11.12 15.98 23.56
N ASP A 956 -10.64 14.85 24.10
CA ASP A 956 -9.24 14.41 24.06
C ASP A 956 -9.02 13.29 23.01
N ALA A 957 -10.12 12.74 22.49
CA ALA A 957 -10.13 11.75 21.43
C ALA A 957 -9.87 12.37 20.05
N ALA A 958 -9.45 11.54 19.09
CA ALA A 958 -9.05 12.00 17.76
C ALA A 958 -10.19 12.68 16.98
N SER A 959 -9.90 13.80 16.31
CA SER A 959 -10.92 14.59 15.60
C SER A 959 -11.52 13.83 14.41
N VAL A 960 -12.85 13.75 14.36
CA VAL A 960 -13.63 13.11 13.28
C VAL A 960 -14.17 14.18 12.33
N SER A 961 -13.72 14.17 11.08
CA SER A 961 -13.87 15.30 10.14
C SER A 961 -15.24 15.43 9.45
N SER A 962 -16.14 14.44 9.61
CA SER A 962 -17.17 14.13 8.60
C SER A 962 -18.62 14.10 9.08
N VAL A 963 -18.89 14.10 10.40
CA VAL A 963 -20.23 13.83 10.94
C VAL A 963 -20.85 15.05 11.63
N SER A 964 -21.80 15.69 10.96
CA SER A 964 -22.53 16.88 11.45
C SER A 964 -23.37 16.66 12.72
N GLY A 965 -23.66 15.41 13.09
CA GLY A 965 -24.34 15.06 14.35
C GLY A 965 -23.46 15.21 15.60
N ILE A 966 -22.12 15.14 15.47
CA ILE A 966 -21.19 15.14 16.61
C ILE A 966 -21.24 16.45 17.42
N SER A 967 -21.60 17.57 16.79
CA SER A 967 -21.81 18.86 17.47
C SER A 967 -22.90 18.81 18.56
N GLY A 968 -23.76 17.78 18.58
CA GLY A 968 -24.75 17.55 19.63
C GLY A 968 -24.16 17.07 20.97
N LEU A 969 -23.12 16.22 20.96
CA LEU A 969 -22.49 15.70 22.19
C LEU A 969 -21.86 16.85 23.00
N ALA A 970 -21.18 17.77 22.31
CA ALA A 970 -20.58 18.96 22.90
C ALA A 970 -21.60 19.94 23.53
N ALA A 971 -22.90 19.79 23.25
CA ALA A 971 -23.96 20.62 23.79
C ALA A 971 -24.68 20.02 25.03
N LYS A 972 -24.65 18.69 25.21
CA LYS A 972 -25.33 18.02 26.35
C LYS A 972 -24.56 18.11 27.67
N THR A 973 -23.24 18.25 27.63
CA THR A 973 -22.34 18.22 28.81
C THR A 973 -22.40 19.48 29.72
N HIS A 974 -23.45 20.30 29.62
CA HIS A 974 -23.59 21.57 30.35
C HIS A 974 -24.93 21.75 31.10
N THR A 975 -25.32 20.79 31.95
CA THR A 975 -26.42 20.97 32.92
C THR A 975 -26.08 20.52 34.36
N SER A 976 -25.12 21.18 35.00
CA SER A 976 -24.96 21.15 36.46
C SER A 976 -24.28 22.43 37.00
N GLY A 977 -24.68 22.89 38.19
CA GLY A 977 -23.97 23.90 38.99
C GLY A 977 -23.77 25.31 38.39
N GLY A 978 -24.76 26.20 38.50
CA GLY A 978 -24.63 27.60 38.05
C GLY A 978 -24.27 28.60 39.15
N SER A 979 -23.67 29.73 38.77
CA SER A 979 -23.79 31.01 39.48
C SER A 979 -23.55 32.19 38.53
N SER A 980 -24.18 33.34 38.79
CA SER A 980 -24.25 34.48 37.87
C SER A 980 -23.27 35.61 38.22
N SER A 981 -22.61 36.18 37.21
CA SER A 981 -22.20 37.60 37.25
C SER A 981 -22.11 38.21 35.84
N THR A 982 -22.34 39.52 35.76
CA THR A 982 -22.41 40.32 34.51
C THR A 982 -21.20 41.24 34.38
N GLY A 983 -20.63 41.43 33.18
CA GLY A 983 -19.55 42.42 33.02
C GLY A 983 -18.98 42.65 31.62
N SER A 984 -19.61 43.57 30.86
CA SER A 984 -19.00 44.56 29.94
C SER A 984 -17.70 44.27 29.14
N SER A 985 -17.76 44.58 27.85
CA SER A 985 -16.64 44.68 26.89
C SER A 985 -15.53 45.69 27.24
N SER A 986 -14.28 45.41 26.84
CA SER A 986 -13.47 46.33 26.00
C SER A 986 -12.14 45.70 25.54
N SER A 987 -11.45 46.34 24.60
CA SER A 987 -10.28 45.83 23.86
C SER A 987 -8.92 46.32 24.36
N SER A 988 -7.86 45.51 24.25
CA SER A 988 -6.48 45.99 23.96
C SER A 988 -5.58 44.87 23.42
N LYS A 989 -4.34 45.19 22.99
CA LYS A 989 -3.46 44.35 22.15
C LYS A 989 -2.10 44.03 22.81
N LYS A 990 -1.45 42.93 22.34
CA LYS A 990 -0.01 42.57 22.46
C LYS A 990 0.50 42.31 23.91
N LYS A 991 1.14 41.19 24.23
CA LYS A 991 2.23 40.50 23.52
C LYS A 991 2.31 39.01 23.90
N ASN A 992 2.78 38.21 22.94
CA ASN A 992 3.79 37.15 23.12
C ASN A 992 4.65 37.18 21.84
N GLY A 993 5.96 36.88 21.83
CA GLY A 993 6.71 36.12 22.83
C GLY A 993 6.68 34.66 22.43
N GLY A 994 7.47 34.29 21.43
CA GLY A 994 7.50 32.94 20.89
C GLY A 994 8.82 32.25 21.18
N ASP A 995 8.78 30.93 21.17
CA ASP A 995 9.93 30.06 20.94
C ASP A 995 9.51 29.01 19.88
N LEU A 996 10.49 28.48 19.16
CA LEU A 996 10.25 27.63 17.98
C LEU A 996 10.25 26.14 18.31
N VAL A 997 9.42 25.38 17.60
CA VAL A 997 9.47 23.91 17.55
C VAL A 997 9.54 23.50 16.08
N ASN A 998 10.48 22.60 15.74
CA ASN A 998 10.70 22.16 14.37
C ASN A 998 9.53 21.31 13.85
N GLY A 999 9.02 21.64 12.65
CA GLY A 999 7.94 20.91 12.01
C GLY A 999 8.45 19.76 11.13
N GLY A 1000 8.07 18.52 11.44
CA GLY A 1000 8.25 17.36 10.56
C GLY A 1000 7.20 17.32 9.43
N VAL A 1001 7.57 16.74 8.29
CA VAL A 1001 6.67 16.57 7.14
C VAL A 1001 5.76 15.35 7.35
N PRO A 1002 4.43 15.44 7.15
CA PRO A 1002 3.50 14.34 7.42
C PRO A 1002 3.50 13.28 6.31
N SER A 1003 3.39 12.01 6.72
CA SER A 1003 3.44 10.83 5.84
C SER A 1003 2.06 10.41 5.32
N SER A 1004 1.90 10.34 3.99
CA SER A 1004 0.61 10.03 3.33
C SER A 1004 0.38 8.52 3.15
N ILE A 1005 1.44 7.74 2.90
CA ILE A 1005 1.33 6.32 2.55
C ILE A 1005 1.02 5.45 3.78
N PHE A 1006 1.46 5.87 4.96
CA PHE A 1006 1.31 5.11 6.21
C PHE A 1006 -0.12 5.19 6.76
N LEU A 1007 -0.88 6.24 6.44
CA LEU A 1007 -2.29 6.38 6.82
C LEU A 1007 -3.17 5.23 6.32
N VAL A 1008 -2.84 4.63 5.17
CA VAL A 1008 -3.60 3.49 4.61
C VAL A 1008 -3.53 2.26 5.53
N PHE A 1009 -2.35 1.94 6.06
CA PHE A 1009 -2.14 0.75 6.89
C PHE A 1009 -2.47 0.95 8.36
N ASN A 1010 -2.53 2.19 8.81
CA ASN A 1010 -2.82 2.49 10.19
C ASN A 1010 -4.33 2.49 10.46
N SER A 1011 -5.16 2.63 9.42
CA SER A 1011 -6.59 2.28 9.48
C SER A 1011 -6.84 0.85 9.98
N LEU A 1012 -5.88 -0.07 9.79
CA LEU A 1012 -6.15 -1.50 9.63
C LEU A 1012 -6.08 -2.34 10.91
N LEU A 1013 -5.19 -2.04 11.88
CA LEU A 1013 -5.41 -2.51 13.26
C LEU A 1013 -6.64 -1.81 13.88
N GLY A 1014 -6.94 -0.61 13.38
CA GLY A 1014 -8.19 0.10 13.62
C GLY A 1014 -9.47 -0.60 13.10
N LEU A 1015 -9.34 -1.75 12.43
CA LEU A 1015 -10.47 -2.57 11.98
C LEU A 1015 -10.66 -3.83 12.82
N ILE A 1016 -9.58 -4.46 13.27
CA ILE A 1016 -9.63 -5.74 14.00
C ILE A 1016 -10.31 -5.58 15.36
N ILE A 1017 -9.91 -4.55 16.11
CA ILE A 1017 -10.35 -4.33 17.50
C ILE A 1017 -11.79 -3.74 17.55
N ALA A 1018 -12.39 -3.38 16.40
CA ALA A 1018 -13.80 -3.00 16.27
C ALA A 1018 -14.72 -4.14 15.76
N TYR A 1019 -14.14 -5.30 15.44
CA TYR A 1019 -14.83 -6.52 14.96
C TYR A 1019 -14.92 -7.62 16.04
N LEU A 1020 -14.22 -7.43 17.16
CA LEU A 1020 -14.34 -8.19 18.42
C LEU A 1020 -15.37 -7.49 19.32
#